data_AF-A0A3L7SX55-F1
#
_entry.id   AF-A0A3L7SX55-F1
#
_cell.length_a   1.000
_cell.length_b   1.000
_cell.length_c   1.000
_cell.angle_alpha   90.00
_cell.angle_beta   90.00
_cell.angle_gamma   90.00
#
_symmetry.space_group_name_H-M   'P 1'
#
loop_
_entity.id
_entity.type
_entity.pdbx_description
1 polymer ?
#
loop_
_entity_poly.entity_id
_entity_poly.type
_entity_poly.pdbx_seq_one_letter_code
_entity_poly.pdbx_strand_id
1 'polypeptide(L)'
;MKLEKMNALAHLVSATVNRTTIGLALLASVPGISTLAHAQDECAQAVPLTVGTAVTFTFTSTFPTASASVPVDTQCADGTLLWTETTPDLWYSFVAPSNGLLTLDTCEADPFNSADTSLVLYTGDCGSLVQVACNGDFFGFNPAGTCSHTTARINSYLVIEGTTYLVRVASIDGSLGTILPGHITATMSKVGGWGQTGSGQISAPSALGLPSKISAGTQHALGLSGGVVFAWGNNGSGRATVPAGLGTVIDISAGGSHSLALRSGGTVAGWGLDTSLRATGGSTVTNAVAIAAGGSHSLAALATGTVFGWGVNTNGQITIPAGLTGVVKVTAGVSHSVALRSNGAVTAWGLNTGGQATVPGGLVASKIASSASSGHTLALRENGTIIGWGLNTSGQTNIPAGLTGMIDVAAGAAHSIALFADGTVATWGSNNSGELTVPSNLGPSNIVAAGAGYSLTVFNEDALDLCPNDPNKMRPGQCGCGVADTDTDSDGTLDCNDGCPTVAGLLAPRTFFADVDLDTFGNAASTTAFCSLTAPEGFAANSTDCDDASLLYADADNDTYGAGAPTACGVALNTDCNDSDAAINPAATEICEAANVDENCNNLADNADSGAADAGRSDFYADSDSDSYTVAAATRFCDIAAGYLVLVSASIDCNDSVAAINPGATEICDAANADENCNNLADNADIGATDASKSDFFADSDADTYTVATATRYCDIVTG
;
A
#
# COMPACT_ATOMS: atom_id res chain seq x y z
N MET A 1 36.69 33.14 -13.24
CA MET A 1 36.93 34.35 -14.05
C MET A 1 36.14 34.18 -15.34
N LYS A 2 34.91 34.72 -15.42
CA LYS A 2 34.59 36.02 -16.04
C LYS A 2 35.04 36.07 -17.52
N LEU A 3 34.08 36.05 -18.46
CA LEU A 3 33.41 37.23 -19.06
C LEU A 3 34.24 37.69 -20.28
N GLU A 4 33.72 37.74 -21.50
CA GLU A 4 32.90 38.84 -22.07
C GLU A 4 32.20 38.32 -23.37
N LYS A 5 30.87 38.43 -23.57
CA LYS A 5 30.05 39.64 -23.92
C LYS A 5 30.48 40.25 -25.28
N MET A 6 29.62 40.65 -26.23
CA MET A 6 28.18 40.97 -26.24
C MET A 6 27.74 41.34 -27.68
N ASN A 7 26.41 41.23 -27.92
CA ASN A 7 25.53 42.07 -28.77
C ASN A 7 25.58 41.93 -30.31
N ALA A 8 24.45 41.94 -31.05
CA ALA A 8 23.16 42.62 -30.78
C ALA A 8 21.89 41.95 -31.41
N LEU A 9 20.78 42.04 -30.64
CA LEU A 9 19.36 42.37 -30.95
C LEU A 9 18.88 42.49 -32.41
N ALA A 10 17.60 42.33 -32.80
CA ALA A 10 16.30 41.87 -32.26
C ALA A 10 15.25 42.13 -33.39
N HIS A 11 14.24 41.27 -33.60
CA HIS A 11 12.82 41.64 -33.84
C HIS A 11 11.93 40.47 -34.32
N LEU A 12 10.77 40.35 -33.66
CA LEU A 12 9.57 39.58 -34.01
C LEU A 12 9.09 39.80 -35.46
N VAL A 13 8.67 38.73 -36.16
CA VAL A 13 7.43 38.70 -36.96
C VAL A 13 6.82 37.29 -36.88
N SER A 14 5.57 37.24 -36.41
CA SER A 14 4.64 36.12 -36.58
C SER A 14 4.09 36.13 -38.00
N ALA A 15 4.16 35.02 -38.74
CA ALA A 15 3.34 34.80 -39.93
C ALA A 15 3.20 33.30 -40.25
N THR A 16 2.04 32.77 -39.89
CA THR A 16 1.46 31.52 -40.38
C THR A 16 1.22 31.61 -41.89
N VAL A 17 1.84 30.77 -42.73
CA VAL A 17 1.28 30.36 -44.04
C VAL A 17 1.67 28.92 -44.36
N ASN A 18 0.67 28.20 -44.82
CA ASN A 18 0.58 26.78 -45.11
C ASN A 18 0.90 26.48 -46.59
N ARG A 19 1.30 25.23 -46.87
CA ARG A 19 1.21 24.45 -48.13
C ARG A 19 2.27 24.61 -49.27
N THR A 20 2.76 23.41 -49.62
CA THR A 20 2.94 22.79 -50.96
C THR A 20 4.21 23.05 -51.80
N THR A 21 5.02 21.98 -51.87
CA THR A 21 5.63 21.32 -53.06
C THR A 21 6.71 22.04 -53.89
N ILE A 22 7.88 21.38 -53.98
CA ILE A 22 8.92 21.28 -55.06
C ILE A 22 10.14 20.65 -54.35
N GLY A 23 10.88 19.61 -54.77
CA GLY A 23 11.07 18.94 -56.05
C GLY A 23 12.57 18.58 -56.18
N LEU A 24 12.89 17.28 -56.12
CA LEU A 24 13.92 16.52 -56.85
C LEU A 24 15.44 16.92 -56.86
N ALA A 25 16.25 15.91 -56.52
CA ALA A 25 17.57 15.50 -57.07
C ALA A 25 18.85 16.32 -56.80
N LEU A 26 19.80 15.71 -56.07
CA LEU A 26 21.14 15.34 -56.54
C LEU A 26 21.90 14.62 -55.41
N LEU A 27 22.44 13.42 -55.64
CA LEU A 27 23.87 13.10 -55.44
C LEU A 27 24.18 11.63 -55.66
N ALA A 28 25.28 11.43 -56.37
CA ALA A 28 25.77 10.21 -56.95
C ALA A 28 26.44 9.27 -55.94
N SER A 29 26.51 8.00 -56.35
CA SER A 29 27.40 6.93 -55.91
C SER A 29 28.58 7.32 -55.01
N VAL A 30 28.50 6.93 -53.73
CA VAL A 30 29.66 6.74 -52.84
C VAL A 30 29.57 5.30 -52.30
N PRO A 31 30.57 4.42 -52.52
CA PRO A 31 30.61 3.13 -51.88
C PRO A 31 30.98 3.33 -50.41
N GLY A 32 30.02 3.06 -49.53
CA GLY A 32 30.18 3.26 -48.08
C GLY A 32 28.93 3.69 -47.32
N ILE A 33 27.72 3.48 -47.85
CA ILE A 33 26.48 3.71 -47.09
C ILE A 33 26.32 2.53 -46.13
N SER A 34 26.72 2.72 -44.87
CA SER A 34 26.15 1.95 -43.77
C SER A 34 24.66 2.26 -43.75
N THR A 35 23.85 1.25 -44.03
CA THR A 35 22.40 1.25 -43.80
C THR A 35 22.14 1.75 -42.38
N LEU A 36 21.55 2.94 -42.24
CA LEU A 36 20.99 3.36 -40.96
C LEU A 36 19.89 2.35 -40.62
N ALA A 37 20.20 1.41 -39.72
CA ALA A 37 19.23 0.49 -39.15
C ALA A 37 18.14 1.34 -38.48
N HIS A 38 16.91 1.18 -38.94
CA HIS A 38 15.79 1.81 -38.29
C HIS A 38 15.46 1.04 -37.02
N ALA A 39 15.28 1.76 -35.91
CA ALA A 39 14.78 1.14 -34.68
C ALA A 39 13.40 0.55 -35.00
N GLN A 40 13.21 -0.77 -34.81
CA GLN A 40 12.02 -1.62 -35.09
C GLN A 40 12.17 -2.65 -36.23
N ASP A 41 13.33 -2.71 -36.90
CA ASP A 41 13.56 -3.63 -38.04
C ASP A 41 13.93 -5.06 -37.63
N GLU A 42 14.27 -5.29 -36.36
CA GLU A 42 14.67 -6.61 -35.86
C GLU A 42 13.91 -6.94 -34.58
N CYS A 43 13.64 -8.22 -34.34
CA CYS A 43 12.96 -8.69 -33.13
C CYS A 43 13.61 -8.17 -31.83
N ALA A 44 14.94 -8.09 -31.78
CA ALA A 44 15.67 -7.60 -30.60
C ALA A 44 15.45 -6.10 -30.34
N GLN A 45 14.91 -5.38 -31.32
CA GLN A 45 14.56 -3.97 -31.28
C GLN A 45 13.04 -3.75 -31.25
N ALA A 46 12.27 -4.81 -30.95
CA ALA A 46 10.82 -4.76 -30.90
C ALA A 46 10.35 -3.67 -29.93
N VAL A 47 9.51 -2.75 -30.41
CA VAL A 47 9.03 -1.65 -29.57
C VAL A 47 7.92 -2.12 -28.64
N PRO A 48 8.02 -1.85 -27.32
CA PRO A 48 6.96 -2.20 -26.38
C PRO A 48 5.65 -1.51 -26.71
N LEU A 49 4.57 -2.28 -26.67
CA LEU A 49 3.19 -1.84 -26.78
C LEU A 49 2.54 -1.88 -25.41
N THR A 50 1.76 -0.85 -25.11
CA THR A 50 0.82 -0.88 -23.99
C THR A 50 -0.53 -1.33 -24.52
N VAL A 51 -1.09 -2.39 -23.93
CA VAL A 51 -2.44 -2.87 -24.25
C VAL A 51 -3.43 -1.70 -24.15
N GLY A 52 -4.28 -1.52 -25.18
CA GLY A 52 -5.27 -0.44 -25.22
C GLY A 52 -4.77 0.88 -25.83
N THR A 53 -3.45 1.02 -26.08
CA THR A 53 -2.92 2.15 -26.85
C THR A 53 -2.79 1.80 -28.33
N ALA A 54 -3.28 2.70 -29.18
CA ALA A 54 -3.08 2.62 -30.62
C ALA A 54 -1.68 3.14 -30.99
N VAL A 55 -0.97 2.41 -31.85
CA VAL A 55 0.31 2.84 -32.41
C VAL A 55 0.15 3.12 -33.90
N THR A 56 0.58 4.30 -34.32
CA THR A 56 0.61 4.71 -35.73
C THR A 56 1.99 4.40 -36.29
N PHE A 57 2.02 3.68 -37.41
CA PHE A 57 3.23 3.45 -38.18
C PHE A 57 3.02 3.83 -39.64
N THR A 58 4.10 4.20 -40.31
CA THR A 58 4.08 4.62 -41.71
C THR A 58 5.23 3.92 -42.42
N PHE A 59 4.91 3.10 -43.41
CA PHE A 59 5.92 2.58 -44.32
C PHE A 59 6.37 3.74 -45.22
N THR A 60 7.67 4.05 -45.26
CA THR A 60 8.24 5.09 -46.15
C THR A 60 9.21 4.44 -47.14
N SER A 61 9.46 5.07 -48.29
CA SER A 61 10.25 4.51 -49.41
C SER A 61 11.76 4.34 -49.14
N THR A 62 12.20 4.49 -47.88
CA THR A 62 13.60 4.43 -47.46
C THR A 62 13.80 3.57 -46.20
N PHE A 63 13.11 2.43 -46.12
CA PHE A 63 13.06 1.53 -44.94
C PHE A 63 13.09 0.04 -45.38
N PRO A 64 13.37 -0.93 -44.46
CA PRO A 64 14.61 -1.70 -44.51
C PRO A 64 14.47 -3.04 -45.25
N THR A 65 15.60 -3.70 -45.45
CA THR A 65 15.67 -5.09 -45.93
C THR A 65 15.12 -6.05 -44.86
N ALA A 66 14.43 -7.12 -45.26
CA ALA A 66 13.93 -8.16 -44.36
C ALA A 66 14.92 -8.52 -43.23
N SER A 67 14.43 -8.63 -41.98
CA SER A 67 15.24 -9.02 -40.82
C SER A 67 16.10 -10.25 -41.13
N ALA A 68 17.40 -10.19 -40.83
CA ALA A 68 18.35 -11.26 -41.19
C ALA A 68 18.22 -12.53 -40.31
N SER A 69 17.38 -12.48 -39.28
CA SER A 69 17.37 -13.41 -38.14
C SER A 69 16.07 -14.20 -37.91
N VAL A 70 15.11 -14.15 -38.85
CA VAL A 70 13.73 -14.61 -38.61
C VAL A 70 13.43 -15.93 -39.35
N PRO A 71 12.58 -16.82 -38.80
CA PRO A 71 12.06 -17.98 -39.53
C PRO A 71 11.32 -17.59 -40.81
N VAL A 72 11.40 -18.45 -41.82
CA VAL A 72 10.65 -18.33 -43.08
C VAL A 72 9.17 -18.63 -42.82
N ASP A 73 8.40 -17.62 -42.41
CA ASP A 73 6.96 -17.76 -42.17
C ASP A 73 6.24 -17.88 -43.51
N THR A 74 6.15 -19.10 -44.05
CA THR A 74 5.51 -19.33 -45.36
C THR A 74 3.99 -19.45 -45.26
N GLN A 75 3.46 -19.88 -44.10
CA GLN A 75 2.04 -20.17 -43.90
C GLN A 75 1.60 -20.05 -42.43
N CYS A 76 0.32 -19.77 -42.22
CA CYS A 76 -0.37 -19.97 -40.96
C CYS A 76 -0.73 -21.43 -40.72
N ALA A 77 -1.02 -21.79 -39.46
CA ALA A 77 -1.45 -23.14 -39.08
C ALA A 77 -2.76 -23.59 -39.76
N ASP A 78 -3.56 -22.66 -40.28
CA ASP A 78 -4.77 -22.92 -41.08
C ASP A 78 -4.50 -23.02 -42.59
N GLY A 79 -3.24 -22.91 -43.02
CA GLY A 79 -2.82 -22.98 -44.42
C GLY A 79 -2.94 -21.66 -45.20
N THR A 80 -3.32 -20.54 -44.55
CA THR A 80 -3.26 -19.22 -45.20
C THR A 80 -1.80 -18.86 -45.53
N LEU A 81 -1.57 -18.42 -46.78
CA LEU A 81 -0.24 -18.09 -47.29
C LEU A 81 0.21 -16.75 -46.71
N LEU A 82 1.41 -16.71 -46.15
CA LEU A 82 2.10 -15.48 -45.79
C LEU A 82 3.04 -15.15 -46.96
N TRP A 83 2.85 -14.01 -47.63
CA TRP A 83 3.63 -13.70 -48.83
C TRP A 83 5.11 -13.39 -48.47
N THR A 84 6.03 -13.88 -49.29
CA THR A 84 7.38 -14.34 -48.92
C THR A 84 8.48 -13.28 -48.69
N GLU A 85 9.28 -13.50 -47.63
CA GLU A 85 10.76 -13.47 -47.50
C GLU A 85 11.57 -12.19 -47.80
N THR A 86 11.04 -11.15 -48.44
CA THR A 86 11.86 -9.96 -48.84
C THR A 86 11.23 -8.61 -48.53
N THR A 87 10.16 -8.61 -47.74
CA THR A 87 9.37 -7.42 -47.43
C THR A 87 9.88 -6.72 -46.16
N PRO A 88 9.83 -5.38 -46.09
CA PRO A 88 10.07 -4.65 -44.85
C PRO A 88 9.09 -5.11 -43.76
N ASP A 89 9.60 -5.31 -42.55
CA ASP A 89 8.81 -5.70 -41.39
C ASP A 89 9.07 -4.78 -40.19
N LEU A 90 8.10 -4.77 -39.27
CA LEU A 90 8.17 -4.02 -38.02
C LEU A 90 7.87 -4.95 -36.86
N TRP A 91 8.68 -4.81 -35.81
CA TRP A 91 8.59 -5.62 -34.60
C TRP A 91 8.06 -4.82 -33.42
N TYR A 92 7.12 -5.44 -32.71
CA TYR A 92 6.56 -4.95 -31.47
C TYR A 92 6.56 -6.05 -30.41
N SER A 93 6.56 -5.66 -29.14
CA SER A 93 6.45 -6.58 -28.02
C SER A 93 5.37 -6.12 -27.06
N PHE A 94 4.70 -7.03 -26.38
CA PHE A 94 3.92 -6.68 -25.19
C PHE A 94 4.02 -7.80 -24.17
N VAL A 95 3.99 -7.42 -22.89
CA VAL A 95 3.82 -8.37 -21.80
C VAL A 95 2.35 -8.38 -21.46
N ALA A 96 1.71 -9.56 -21.52
CA ALA A 96 0.31 -9.67 -21.16
C ALA A 96 0.14 -9.28 -19.67
N PRO A 97 -0.60 -8.20 -19.35
CA PRO A 97 -0.74 -7.75 -17.96
C PRO A 97 -1.58 -8.73 -17.12
N SER A 98 -2.28 -9.66 -17.78
CA SER A 98 -3.27 -10.56 -17.20
C SER A 98 -3.69 -11.62 -18.23
N ASN A 99 -4.34 -12.71 -17.78
CA ASN A 99 -4.85 -13.75 -18.68
C ASN A 99 -6.06 -13.23 -19.47
N GLY A 100 -6.06 -13.31 -20.80
CA GLY A 100 -7.12 -12.68 -21.60
C GLY A 100 -7.14 -13.09 -23.07
N LEU A 101 -8.00 -12.45 -23.85
CA LEU A 101 -8.02 -12.60 -25.31
C LEU A 101 -7.42 -11.36 -25.98
N LEU A 102 -6.39 -11.59 -26.78
CA LEU A 102 -5.74 -10.59 -27.61
C LEU A 102 -6.45 -10.47 -28.95
N THR A 103 -6.80 -9.24 -29.32
CA THR A 103 -7.14 -8.88 -30.69
C THR A 103 -6.08 -7.94 -31.25
N LEU A 104 -5.53 -8.28 -32.42
CA LEU A 104 -4.58 -7.48 -33.18
C LEU A 104 -5.18 -7.21 -34.55
N ASP A 105 -5.31 -5.94 -34.90
CA ASP A 105 -5.85 -5.52 -36.18
C ASP A 105 -4.93 -4.51 -36.87
N THR A 106 -4.90 -4.58 -38.19
CA THR A 106 -4.33 -3.56 -39.07
C THR A 106 -5.48 -2.87 -39.81
N CYS A 107 -5.46 -1.55 -39.87
CA CYS A 107 -6.53 -0.73 -40.44
C CYS A 107 -5.98 0.30 -41.43
N GLU A 108 -6.69 0.49 -42.55
CA GLU A 108 -6.28 1.40 -43.60
C GLU A 108 -7.21 2.61 -43.74
N ALA A 109 -6.61 3.76 -44.04
CA ALA A 109 -7.32 5.02 -44.25
C ALA A 109 -7.93 5.16 -45.65
N ASP A 110 -7.30 4.58 -46.68
CA ASP A 110 -7.68 4.75 -48.09
C ASP A 110 -8.43 3.51 -48.63
N PRO A 111 -9.71 3.62 -49.02
CA PRO A 111 -10.46 2.51 -49.62
C PRO A 111 -10.01 2.10 -51.04
N PHE A 112 -9.06 2.80 -51.65
CA PHE A 112 -8.60 2.55 -53.03
C PHE A 112 -7.11 2.24 -53.16
N ASN A 113 -6.33 2.30 -52.08
CA ASN A 113 -4.90 2.03 -52.08
C ASN A 113 -4.60 0.92 -51.08
N SER A 114 -4.32 -0.28 -51.60
CA SER A 114 -4.25 -1.54 -50.84
C SER A 114 -2.85 -1.78 -50.27
N ALA A 115 -2.52 -1.28 -49.09
CA ALA A 115 -1.38 -1.83 -48.36
C ALA A 115 -1.85 -3.13 -47.70
N ASP A 116 -1.68 -4.23 -48.44
CA ASP A 116 -1.93 -5.57 -47.92
C ASP A 116 -0.88 -5.89 -46.86
N THR A 117 -1.33 -6.11 -45.63
CA THR A 117 -0.48 -6.35 -44.46
C THR A 117 -0.69 -7.76 -43.92
N SER A 118 0.38 -8.39 -43.44
CA SER A 118 0.33 -9.66 -42.70
C SER A 118 0.70 -9.45 -41.24
N LEU A 119 0.00 -10.17 -40.35
CA LEU A 119 0.28 -10.22 -38.91
C LEU A 119 0.79 -11.59 -38.52
N VAL A 120 1.87 -11.63 -37.74
CA VAL A 120 2.35 -12.84 -37.07
C VAL A 120 2.59 -12.56 -35.60
N LEU A 121 2.16 -13.48 -34.75
CA LEU A 121 2.31 -13.44 -33.30
C LEU A 121 3.22 -14.59 -32.86
N TYR A 122 4.23 -14.27 -32.07
CA TYR A 122 5.17 -15.23 -31.50
C TYR A 122 5.18 -15.21 -29.98
N THR A 123 5.67 -16.32 -29.44
CA THR A 123 6.18 -16.44 -28.07
C THR A 123 7.65 -16.85 -28.11
N GLY A 124 8.34 -16.78 -26.96
CA GLY A 124 9.77 -17.07 -26.86
C GLY A 124 10.63 -15.81 -26.95
N ASP A 125 11.92 -15.98 -27.26
CA ASP A 125 12.86 -14.89 -27.50
C ASP A 125 13.28 -14.86 -28.98
N CYS A 126 13.99 -13.81 -29.39
CA CYS A 126 14.43 -13.65 -30.78
C CYS A 126 15.38 -14.75 -31.28
N GLY A 127 15.92 -15.58 -30.39
CA GLY A 127 16.75 -16.74 -30.76
C GLY A 127 15.95 -18.04 -30.92
N SER A 128 14.71 -18.09 -30.42
CA SER A 128 13.84 -19.26 -30.39
C SER A 128 12.36 -18.88 -30.53
N LEU A 129 12.04 -18.14 -31.58
CA LEU A 129 10.67 -17.70 -31.87
C LEU A 129 9.75 -18.90 -32.14
N VAL A 130 8.61 -18.94 -31.47
CA VAL A 130 7.54 -19.92 -31.71
C VAL A 130 6.31 -19.18 -32.21
N GLN A 131 5.96 -19.39 -33.48
CA GLN A 131 4.75 -18.83 -34.08
C GLN A 131 3.52 -19.43 -33.41
N VAL A 132 2.64 -18.57 -32.90
CA VAL A 132 1.44 -19.00 -32.16
C VAL A 132 0.13 -18.56 -32.77
N ALA A 133 0.13 -17.48 -33.56
CA ALA A 133 -0.98 -17.06 -34.39
C ALA A 133 -0.48 -16.21 -35.56
N CYS A 134 -1.27 -16.12 -36.62
CA CYS A 134 -1.02 -15.21 -37.72
C CYS A 134 -2.29 -15.02 -38.55
N ASN A 135 -2.27 -14.01 -39.40
CA ASN A 135 -3.30 -13.76 -40.39
C ASN A 135 -2.68 -13.00 -41.57
N GLY A 136 -2.86 -13.51 -42.79
CA GLY A 136 -2.56 -12.81 -44.03
C GLY A 136 -3.86 -12.55 -44.79
N ASP A 137 -4.14 -11.28 -45.07
CA ASP A 137 -5.25 -10.76 -45.88
C ASP A 137 -6.68 -11.21 -45.48
N PHE A 138 -7.39 -10.33 -44.74
CA PHE A 138 -8.79 -10.48 -44.39
C PHE A 138 -9.64 -9.35 -45.01
N PHE A 139 -10.37 -9.64 -46.09
CA PHE A 139 -11.40 -8.73 -46.62
C PHE A 139 -12.65 -8.71 -45.72
N GLY A 140 -12.73 -7.75 -44.79
CA GLY A 140 -13.91 -7.53 -43.95
C GLY A 140 -14.30 -6.06 -43.78
N PHE A 141 -15.57 -5.74 -44.03
CA PHE A 141 -16.16 -4.42 -43.75
C PHE A 141 -16.45 -4.31 -42.25
N ASN A 142 -15.93 -3.27 -41.57
CA ASN A 142 -16.28 -2.98 -40.16
C ASN A 142 -17.57 -2.13 -40.10
N PRO A 143 -18.66 -2.57 -39.43
CA PRO A 143 -19.89 -1.79 -39.30
C PRO A 143 -19.79 -0.61 -38.31
N ALA A 144 -18.72 -0.55 -37.50
CA ALA A 144 -18.56 0.39 -36.40
C ALA A 144 -17.70 1.62 -36.76
N GLY A 145 -18.02 2.33 -37.85
CA GLY A 145 -17.78 3.77 -38.05
C GLY A 145 -16.38 4.41 -37.97
N THR A 146 -15.29 3.73 -37.60
CA THR A 146 -13.97 4.36 -37.37
C THR A 146 -12.85 3.91 -38.31
N CYS A 147 -13.05 2.85 -39.10
CA CYS A 147 -12.10 2.35 -40.10
C CYS A 147 -12.80 2.11 -41.45
N SER A 148 -12.14 2.47 -42.55
CA SER A 148 -12.64 2.24 -43.91
C SER A 148 -12.54 0.76 -44.29
N HIS A 149 -11.40 0.11 -44.00
CA HIS A 149 -11.10 -1.31 -44.29
C HIS A 149 -10.12 -1.90 -43.25
N THR A 150 -10.34 -3.15 -42.83
CA THR A 150 -9.37 -3.96 -42.04
C THR A 150 -8.59 -4.85 -43.01
N THR A 151 -7.27 -4.94 -42.90
CA THR A 151 -6.40 -5.71 -43.84
C THR A 151 -5.91 -7.04 -43.29
N ALA A 152 -5.54 -7.11 -42.01
CA ALA A 152 -5.28 -8.37 -41.30
C ALA A 152 -5.71 -8.28 -39.83
N ARG A 153 -6.22 -9.40 -39.32
CA ARG A 153 -6.80 -9.53 -37.97
C ARG A 153 -6.43 -10.86 -37.32
N ILE A 154 -5.74 -10.80 -36.18
CA ILE A 154 -5.66 -11.91 -35.22
C ILE A 154 -6.72 -11.64 -34.16
N ASN A 155 -7.83 -12.38 -34.22
CA ASN A 155 -8.94 -12.20 -33.29
C ASN A 155 -8.90 -13.27 -32.19
N SER A 156 -9.10 -12.84 -30.95
CA SER A 156 -9.43 -13.74 -29.84
C SER A 156 -8.34 -14.78 -29.54
N TYR A 157 -7.06 -14.39 -29.66
CA TYR A 157 -5.95 -15.26 -29.30
C TYR A 157 -5.72 -15.27 -27.78
N LEU A 158 -5.66 -16.45 -27.17
CA LEU A 158 -5.52 -16.57 -25.71
C LEU A 158 -4.11 -16.19 -25.27
N VAL A 159 -4.01 -15.17 -24.41
CA VAL A 159 -2.75 -14.72 -23.80
C VAL A 159 -2.70 -15.04 -22.32
N ILE A 160 -1.51 -15.35 -21.83
CA ILE A 160 -1.24 -15.74 -20.44
C ILE A 160 -0.51 -14.60 -19.74
N GLU A 161 -0.98 -14.23 -18.54
CA GLU A 161 -0.38 -13.20 -17.70
C GLU A 161 1.13 -13.37 -17.54
N GLY A 162 1.87 -12.26 -17.63
CA GLY A 162 3.32 -12.22 -17.49
C GLY A 162 4.09 -12.82 -18.67
N THR A 163 3.41 -13.37 -19.68
CA THR A 163 4.05 -13.88 -20.90
C THR A 163 4.32 -12.73 -21.86
N THR A 164 5.54 -12.66 -22.37
CA THR A 164 5.92 -11.75 -23.45
C THR A 164 5.52 -12.32 -24.79
N TYR A 165 4.83 -11.51 -25.58
CA TYR A 165 4.45 -11.79 -26.95
C TYR A 165 5.14 -10.83 -27.90
N LEU A 166 5.55 -11.34 -29.05
CA LEU A 166 6.18 -10.56 -30.11
C LEU A 166 5.25 -10.50 -31.32
N VAL A 167 4.97 -9.29 -31.78
CA VAL A 167 4.09 -9.03 -32.93
C VAL A 167 4.96 -8.57 -34.08
N ARG A 168 4.87 -9.28 -35.19
CA ARG A 168 5.52 -8.92 -36.45
C ARG A 168 4.45 -8.45 -37.43
N VAL A 169 4.67 -7.30 -38.04
CA VAL A 169 3.81 -6.72 -39.08
C VAL A 169 4.63 -6.58 -40.36
N ALA A 170 4.14 -7.13 -41.47
CA ALA A 170 4.81 -7.06 -42.77
C ALA A 170 3.88 -6.52 -43.87
N SER A 171 4.43 -5.86 -44.90
CA SER A 171 3.69 -5.27 -46.05
C SER A 171 4.09 -5.91 -47.39
N ILE A 172 3.15 -6.15 -48.30
CA ILE A 172 3.37 -6.96 -49.51
C ILE A 172 4.12 -6.27 -50.68
N ASP A 173 4.06 -4.94 -50.81
CA ASP A 173 4.45 -4.25 -52.07
C ASP A 173 5.35 -3.03 -51.90
N GLY A 174 5.73 -2.69 -50.66
CA GLY A 174 6.46 -1.45 -50.37
C GLY A 174 5.68 -0.18 -50.71
N SER A 175 4.35 -0.28 -50.93
CA SER A 175 3.50 0.88 -51.19
C SER A 175 3.11 1.59 -49.88
N LEU A 176 3.07 2.91 -49.97
CA LEU A 176 2.97 3.83 -48.84
C LEU A 176 1.54 3.84 -48.28
N GLY A 177 1.29 3.08 -47.22
CA GLY A 177 0.06 3.17 -46.41
C GLY A 177 0.28 3.97 -45.13
N THR A 178 -0.58 4.96 -44.87
CA THR A 178 -0.79 5.51 -43.53
C THR A 178 -1.82 4.66 -42.81
N ILE A 179 -1.37 3.87 -41.83
CA ILE A 179 -2.24 3.16 -40.91
C ILE A 179 -2.69 4.16 -39.84
N LEU A 180 -3.94 4.60 -39.91
CA LEU A 180 -4.57 5.44 -38.88
C LEU A 180 -4.81 4.63 -37.59
N PRO A 181 -4.85 5.29 -36.42
CA PRO A 181 -4.68 4.61 -35.13
C PRO A 181 -5.84 3.66 -34.77
N GLY A 182 -5.50 2.43 -34.35
CA GLY A 182 -6.39 1.48 -33.68
C GLY A 182 -6.20 0.06 -34.21
N HIS A 183 -6.17 -1.03 -33.44
CA HIS A 183 -6.45 -1.29 -32.02
C HIS A 183 -5.63 -2.57 -31.70
N ILE A 184 -4.56 -2.48 -30.90
CA ILE A 184 -4.10 -3.67 -30.15
C ILE A 184 -4.87 -3.62 -28.84
N THR A 185 -6.05 -4.21 -28.86
CA THR A 185 -6.93 -4.28 -27.71
C THR A 185 -6.90 -5.70 -27.19
N ALA A 186 -6.24 -5.89 -26.05
CA ALA A 186 -6.55 -7.01 -25.18
C ALA A 186 -7.64 -6.53 -24.22
N THR A 187 -8.90 -6.77 -24.60
CA THR A 187 -10.06 -6.57 -23.72
C THR A 187 -10.11 -7.72 -22.73
N MET A 188 -10.15 -7.40 -21.43
CA MET A 188 -10.47 -8.38 -20.40
C MET A 188 -11.98 -8.49 -20.26
N SER A 189 -12.58 -9.54 -20.79
CA SER A 189 -13.99 -9.81 -20.50
C SER A 189 -14.13 -10.76 -19.33
N LYS A 190 -15.08 -10.47 -18.46
CA LYS A 190 -15.38 -11.26 -17.28
C LYS A 190 -16.72 -11.97 -17.44
N VAL A 191 -16.84 -13.13 -16.82
CA VAL A 191 -18.14 -13.79 -16.65
C VAL A 191 -18.81 -13.19 -15.42
N GLY A 192 -19.90 -12.47 -15.62
CA GLY A 192 -20.75 -11.94 -14.57
C GLY A 192 -21.82 -12.96 -14.22
N GLY A 193 -22.06 -13.17 -12.93
CA GLY A 193 -23.10 -14.07 -12.47
C GLY A 193 -23.91 -13.49 -11.33
N TRP A 194 -25.21 -13.76 -11.32
CA TRP A 194 -26.12 -13.35 -10.25
C TRP A 194 -27.19 -14.42 -9.99
N GLY A 195 -27.88 -14.30 -8.86
CA GLY A 195 -28.81 -15.31 -8.36
C GLY A 195 -28.18 -16.19 -7.26
N GLN A 196 -28.55 -17.47 -7.26
CA GLN A 196 -28.10 -18.47 -6.29
C GLN A 196 -26.57 -18.66 -6.30
N THR A 197 -25.97 -18.64 -5.11
CA THR A 197 -24.51 -18.66 -4.93
C THR A 197 -23.96 -19.94 -4.28
N GLY A 198 -24.83 -20.75 -3.67
CA GLY A 198 -24.45 -21.82 -2.72
C GLY A 198 -23.62 -22.99 -3.26
N SER A 199 -23.26 -23.02 -4.55
CA SER A 199 -22.36 -24.01 -5.13
C SER A 199 -21.15 -23.39 -5.84
N GLY A 200 -20.94 -22.06 -5.77
CA GLY A 200 -19.89 -21.35 -6.50
C GLY A 200 -20.14 -21.23 -8.01
N GLN A 201 -21.35 -21.52 -8.48
CA GLN A 201 -21.72 -21.57 -9.90
C GLN A 201 -21.70 -20.21 -10.61
N ILE A 202 -21.73 -19.11 -9.85
CA ILE A 202 -21.57 -17.74 -10.38
C ILE A 202 -20.11 -17.25 -10.32
N SER A 203 -19.20 -18.03 -9.74
CA SER A 203 -17.80 -17.66 -9.54
C SER A 203 -16.93 -18.32 -10.60
N ALA A 204 -16.90 -17.74 -11.79
CA ALA A 204 -16.09 -18.27 -12.89
C ALA A 204 -14.58 -18.22 -12.56
N PRO A 205 -13.79 -19.22 -13.00
CA PRO A 205 -12.34 -19.22 -12.81
C PRO A 205 -11.67 -18.05 -13.53
N SER A 206 -10.69 -17.40 -12.90
CA SER A 206 -9.92 -16.32 -13.52
C SER A 206 -9.20 -16.75 -14.81
N ALA A 207 -8.73 -17.99 -14.86
CA ALA A 207 -8.06 -18.58 -16.03
C ALA A 207 -8.98 -18.74 -17.27
N LEU A 208 -10.31 -18.55 -17.12
CA LEU A 208 -11.25 -18.65 -18.24
C LEU A 208 -11.05 -17.53 -19.28
N GLY A 209 -10.61 -16.34 -18.85
CA GLY A 209 -10.54 -15.15 -19.71
C GLY A 209 -11.91 -14.78 -20.30
N LEU A 210 -11.94 -14.36 -21.57
CA LEU A 210 -13.17 -14.10 -22.35
C LEU A 210 -13.66 -15.41 -23.01
N PRO A 211 -14.70 -16.07 -22.49
CA PRO A 211 -15.20 -17.28 -23.12
C PRO A 211 -15.98 -16.94 -24.41
N SER A 212 -15.69 -17.69 -25.47
CA SER A 212 -16.49 -17.74 -26.70
C SER A 212 -17.89 -18.33 -26.50
N LYS A 213 -18.07 -19.14 -25.44
CA LYS A 213 -19.35 -19.74 -25.04
C LYS A 213 -19.40 -19.94 -23.54
N ILE A 214 -20.58 -19.75 -22.97
CA ILE A 214 -20.92 -20.18 -21.61
C ILE A 214 -22.14 -21.10 -21.66
N SER A 215 -22.19 -22.09 -20.78
CA SER A 215 -23.34 -22.97 -20.63
C SER A 215 -23.61 -23.19 -19.15
N ALA A 216 -24.87 -23.01 -18.73
CA ALA A 216 -25.28 -23.08 -17.34
C ALA A 216 -26.15 -24.32 -17.12
N GLY A 217 -25.68 -25.25 -16.30
CA GLY A 217 -26.43 -26.40 -15.83
C GLY A 217 -27.19 -26.10 -14.54
N THR A 218 -27.76 -27.11 -13.89
CA THR A 218 -28.57 -26.90 -12.67
C THR A 218 -27.79 -26.15 -11.57
N GLN A 219 -26.55 -26.55 -11.30
CA GLN A 219 -25.72 -26.01 -10.21
C GLN A 219 -24.23 -25.91 -10.58
N HIS A 220 -23.90 -26.08 -11.85
CA HIS A 220 -22.54 -25.99 -12.38
C HIS A 220 -22.59 -25.29 -13.72
N ALA A 221 -21.48 -24.69 -14.12
CA ALA A 221 -21.36 -24.00 -15.39
C ALA A 221 -20.10 -24.44 -16.13
N LEU A 222 -20.15 -24.25 -17.45
CA LEU A 222 -19.07 -24.51 -18.38
C LEU A 222 -18.74 -23.23 -19.14
N GLY A 223 -17.46 -23.05 -19.43
CA GLY A 223 -16.95 -21.97 -20.26
C GLY A 223 -15.99 -22.52 -21.31
N LEU A 224 -16.02 -21.97 -22.52
CA LEU A 224 -15.15 -22.35 -23.63
C LEU A 224 -14.31 -21.16 -24.07
N SER A 225 -13.00 -21.24 -23.90
CA SER A 225 -12.04 -20.19 -24.28
C SER A 225 -10.87 -20.81 -25.03
N GLY A 226 -10.53 -20.29 -26.22
CA GLY A 226 -9.45 -20.82 -27.05
C GLY A 226 -9.56 -22.32 -27.38
N GLY A 227 -10.78 -22.88 -27.43
CA GLY A 227 -11.00 -24.32 -27.63
C GLY A 227 -10.81 -25.19 -26.38
N VAL A 228 -10.51 -24.59 -25.22
CA VAL A 228 -10.33 -25.24 -23.91
C VAL A 228 -11.59 -25.09 -23.06
N VAL A 229 -12.00 -26.18 -22.42
CA VAL A 229 -13.18 -26.23 -21.55
C VAL A 229 -12.78 -25.97 -20.10
N PHE A 230 -13.49 -25.06 -19.47
CA PHE A 230 -13.47 -24.83 -18.03
C PHE A 230 -14.81 -25.23 -17.44
N ALA A 231 -14.80 -25.76 -16.22
CA ALA A 231 -16.00 -26.11 -15.50
C ALA A 231 -15.89 -25.69 -14.03
N TRP A 232 -16.96 -25.15 -13.47
CA TRP A 232 -17.01 -24.69 -12.09
C TRP A 232 -18.41 -24.86 -11.49
N GLY A 233 -18.54 -24.64 -10.18
CA GLY A 233 -19.77 -24.86 -9.44
C GLY A 233 -19.80 -26.24 -8.77
N ASN A 234 -21.01 -26.78 -8.59
CA ASN A 234 -21.19 -28.04 -7.87
C ASN A 234 -20.54 -29.22 -8.59
N ASN A 235 -19.66 -29.96 -7.90
CA ASN A 235 -18.94 -31.10 -8.46
C ASN A 235 -19.28 -32.47 -7.85
N GLY A 236 -20.40 -32.64 -7.13
CA GLY A 236 -20.71 -33.88 -6.39
C GLY A 236 -20.87 -35.15 -7.24
N SER A 237 -20.88 -35.03 -8.57
CA SER A 237 -20.96 -36.15 -9.54
C SER A 237 -19.81 -36.14 -10.54
N GLY A 238 -18.77 -35.32 -10.32
CA GLY A 238 -17.70 -35.11 -11.30
C GLY A 238 -18.09 -34.20 -12.47
N ARG A 239 -19.27 -33.58 -12.47
CA ARG A 239 -19.78 -32.73 -13.56
C ARG A 239 -18.98 -31.45 -13.82
N ALA A 240 -18.21 -30.99 -12.84
CA ALA A 240 -17.26 -29.89 -12.96
C ALA A 240 -15.79 -30.37 -13.03
N THR A 241 -15.55 -31.68 -13.14
CA THR A 241 -14.22 -32.24 -13.41
C THR A 241 -14.06 -32.47 -14.91
N VAL A 242 -13.44 -31.52 -15.59
CA VAL A 242 -13.19 -31.61 -17.05
C VAL A 242 -12.25 -32.79 -17.34
N PRO A 243 -12.62 -33.73 -18.24
CA PRO A 243 -11.75 -34.84 -18.63
C PRO A 243 -10.46 -34.35 -19.31
N ALA A 244 -9.35 -35.05 -19.05
CA ALA A 244 -8.11 -34.81 -19.80
C ALA A 244 -8.25 -35.25 -21.27
N GLY A 245 -7.48 -34.61 -22.16
CA GLY A 245 -7.39 -35.04 -23.56
C GLY A 245 -8.65 -34.81 -24.40
N LEU A 246 -9.42 -33.75 -24.12
CA LEU A 246 -10.58 -33.41 -24.96
C LEU A 246 -10.20 -32.93 -26.37
N GLY A 247 -8.96 -32.48 -26.59
CA GLY A 247 -8.56 -31.81 -27.83
C GLY A 247 -9.29 -30.48 -28.01
N THR A 248 -9.34 -29.97 -29.24
CA THR A 248 -10.03 -28.72 -29.57
C THR A 248 -11.55 -28.90 -29.47
N VAL A 249 -12.18 -28.17 -28.55
CA VAL A 249 -13.63 -28.14 -28.36
C VAL A 249 -14.22 -26.92 -29.07
N ILE A 250 -15.38 -27.10 -29.72
CA ILE A 250 -16.08 -26.05 -30.48
C ILE A 250 -17.47 -25.73 -29.92
N ASP A 251 -18.04 -26.59 -29.06
CA ASP A 251 -19.31 -26.34 -28.39
C ASP A 251 -19.36 -27.05 -27.03
N ILE A 252 -20.13 -26.51 -26.10
CA ILE A 252 -20.29 -27.03 -24.74
C ILE A 252 -21.76 -27.00 -24.33
N SER A 253 -22.19 -27.97 -23.51
CA SER A 253 -23.54 -27.98 -22.96
C SER A 253 -23.57 -28.57 -21.54
N ALA A 254 -24.12 -27.80 -20.60
CA ALA A 254 -24.27 -28.18 -19.20
C ALA A 254 -25.73 -28.59 -18.92
N GLY A 255 -25.93 -29.80 -18.41
CA GLY A 255 -27.26 -30.36 -18.15
C GLY A 255 -27.62 -30.41 -16.67
N GLY A 256 -28.48 -31.37 -16.34
CA GLY A 256 -28.99 -31.57 -14.97
C GLY A 256 -27.89 -31.88 -13.96
N SER A 257 -27.00 -32.82 -14.30
CA SER A 257 -25.88 -33.28 -13.46
C SER A 257 -24.73 -33.85 -14.28
N HIS A 258 -24.67 -33.51 -15.57
CA HIS A 258 -23.64 -33.94 -16.51
C HIS A 258 -23.31 -32.80 -17.47
N SER A 259 -22.22 -32.98 -18.19
CA SER A 259 -21.62 -31.99 -19.07
C SER A 259 -21.26 -32.66 -20.39
N LEU A 260 -21.37 -31.91 -21.49
CA LEU A 260 -21.02 -32.34 -22.83
C LEU A 260 -20.07 -31.34 -23.48
N ALA A 261 -19.16 -31.85 -24.31
CA ALA A 261 -18.30 -31.08 -25.19
C ALA A 261 -18.32 -31.67 -26.60
N LEU A 262 -18.47 -30.81 -27.60
CA LEU A 262 -18.35 -31.15 -29.02
C LEU A 262 -16.95 -30.81 -29.49
N ARG A 263 -16.21 -31.81 -29.98
CA ARG A 263 -14.86 -31.61 -30.53
C ARG A 263 -14.92 -31.14 -31.98
N SER A 264 -13.88 -30.46 -32.45
CA SER A 264 -13.78 -29.97 -33.84
C SER A 264 -13.93 -31.08 -34.89
N GLY A 265 -13.54 -32.32 -34.58
CA GLY A 265 -13.74 -33.49 -35.44
C GLY A 265 -15.17 -34.06 -35.45
N GLY A 266 -16.15 -33.38 -34.83
CA GLY A 266 -17.56 -33.80 -34.82
C GLY A 266 -17.90 -34.95 -33.85
N THR A 267 -16.97 -35.33 -32.96
CA THR A 267 -17.22 -36.32 -31.89
C THR A 267 -17.66 -35.65 -30.60
N VAL A 268 -18.44 -36.35 -29.78
CA VAL A 268 -18.96 -35.83 -28.50
C VAL A 268 -18.27 -36.50 -27.32
N ALA A 269 -17.86 -35.71 -26.34
CA ALA A 269 -17.43 -36.17 -25.02
C ALA A 269 -18.46 -35.78 -23.97
N GLY A 270 -18.70 -36.64 -22.99
CA GLY A 270 -19.55 -36.31 -21.85
C GLY A 270 -19.02 -36.87 -20.55
N TRP A 271 -19.28 -36.15 -19.45
CA TRP A 271 -18.82 -36.48 -18.11
C TRP A 271 -19.81 -36.01 -17.04
N GLY A 272 -19.62 -36.46 -15.79
CA GLY A 272 -20.53 -36.23 -14.67
C GLY A 272 -21.37 -37.46 -14.33
N LEU A 273 -22.60 -37.24 -13.84
CA LEU A 273 -23.52 -38.34 -13.53
C LEU A 273 -23.88 -39.13 -14.79
N ASP A 274 -23.64 -40.44 -14.78
CA ASP A 274 -23.81 -41.28 -15.98
C ASP A 274 -24.89 -42.37 -15.84
N THR A 275 -25.87 -42.17 -14.96
CA THR A 275 -27.03 -43.08 -14.90
C THR A 275 -27.79 -43.06 -16.22
N SER A 276 -28.11 -44.26 -16.73
CA SER A 276 -28.69 -44.48 -18.07
C SER A 276 -27.81 -43.97 -19.23
N LEU A 277 -26.49 -43.90 -19.03
CA LEU A 277 -25.51 -43.45 -20.04
C LEU A 277 -25.73 -42.00 -20.49
N ARG A 278 -26.37 -41.14 -19.69
CA ARG A 278 -26.68 -39.76 -20.08
C ARG A 278 -25.46 -38.92 -20.44
N ALA A 279 -24.31 -39.22 -19.84
CA ALA A 279 -23.06 -38.52 -20.12
C ALA A 279 -22.28 -39.23 -21.25
N THR A 280 -22.07 -40.54 -21.14
CA THR A 280 -21.15 -41.27 -22.03
C THR A 280 -21.80 -41.94 -23.25
N GLY A 281 -23.14 -41.98 -23.32
CA GLY A 281 -23.88 -42.61 -24.42
C GLY A 281 -23.65 -41.98 -25.80
N GLY A 282 -23.14 -40.75 -25.84
CA GLY A 282 -22.75 -40.04 -27.07
C GLY A 282 -21.36 -40.41 -27.61
N SER A 283 -20.61 -41.33 -26.97
CA SER A 283 -19.24 -41.69 -27.36
C SER A 283 -19.11 -42.28 -28.78
N THR A 284 -20.20 -42.77 -29.36
CA THR A 284 -20.25 -43.30 -30.73
C THR A 284 -20.70 -42.26 -31.76
N VAL A 285 -21.09 -41.06 -31.31
CA VAL A 285 -21.54 -39.98 -32.19
C VAL A 285 -20.37 -39.43 -32.99
N THR A 286 -20.56 -39.34 -34.29
CA THR A 286 -19.64 -38.73 -35.25
C THR A 286 -20.38 -37.69 -36.09
N ASN A 287 -19.66 -36.71 -36.63
CA ASN A 287 -20.23 -35.63 -37.45
C ASN A 287 -21.34 -34.82 -36.76
N ALA A 288 -21.27 -34.63 -35.44
CA ALA A 288 -22.17 -33.74 -34.73
C ALA A 288 -21.85 -32.27 -35.04
N VAL A 289 -22.90 -31.46 -35.19
CA VAL A 289 -22.84 -30.00 -35.46
C VAL A 289 -23.43 -29.16 -34.33
N ALA A 290 -24.17 -29.79 -33.42
CA ALA A 290 -24.68 -29.18 -32.19
C ALA A 290 -24.95 -30.25 -31.14
N ILE A 291 -24.83 -29.88 -29.86
CA ILE A 291 -25.09 -30.76 -28.72
C ILE A 291 -26.01 -30.08 -27.71
N ALA A 292 -26.78 -30.86 -26.95
CA ALA A 292 -27.58 -30.36 -25.85
C ALA A 292 -27.65 -31.36 -24.70
N ALA A 293 -27.40 -30.90 -23.48
CA ALA A 293 -27.52 -31.65 -22.24
C ALA A 293 -28.81 -31.21 -21.51
N GLY A 294 -29.75 -32.13 -21.32
CA GLY A 294 -31.00 -31.87 -20.60
C GLY A 294 -30.92 -32.28 -19.14
N GLY A 295 -32.07 -32.36 -18.47
CA GLY A 295 -32.13 -32.76 -17.07
C GLY A 295 -31.62 -34.19 -16.82
N SER A 296 -31.86 -35.10 -17.76
CA SER A 296 -31.48 -36.53 -17.64
C SER A 296 -31.19 -37.25 -18.96
N HIS A 297 -31.07 -36.51 -20.05
CA HIS A 297 -30.81 -37.03 -21.39
C HIS A 297 -29.95 -36.04 -22.15
N SER A 298 -29.50 -36.46 -23.32
CA SER A 298 -28.59 -35.70 -24.16
C SER A 298 -28.96 -35.89 -25.63
N LEU A 299 -28.68 -34.87 -26.43
CA LEU A 299 -28.98 -34.84 -27.86
C LEU A 299 -27.75 -34.35 -28.64
N ALA A 300 -27.63 -34.83 -29.87
CA ALA A 300 -26.73 -34.29 -30.87
C ALA A 300 -27.49 -34.10 -32.19
N ALA A 301 -27.35 -32.92 -32.81
CA ALA A 301 -27.71 -32.72 -34.21
C ALA A 301 -26.51 -33.14 -35.07
N LEU A 302 -26.75 -33.93 -36.09
CA LEU A 302 -25.72 -34.44 -36.99
C LEU A 302 -25.67 -33.62 -38.28
N ALA A 303 -24.52 -33.60 -38.96
CA ALA A 303 -24.33 -32.90 -40.24
C ALA A 303 -25.27 -33.42 -41.34
N THR A 304 -25.81 -34.63 -41.20
CA THR A 304 -26.86 -35.22 -42.04
C THR A 304 -28.23 -34.56 -41.86
N GLY A 305 -28.38 -33.66 -40.88
CA GLY A 305 -29.64 -33.02 -40.50
C GLY A 305 -30.56 -33.90 -39.65
N THR A 306 -30.08 -35.01 -39.09
CA THR A 306 -30.82 -35.90 -38.18
C THR A 306 -30.42 -35.66 -36.72
N VAL A 307 -31.15 -36.25 -35.77
CA VAL A 307 -30.89 -36.14 -34.34
C VAL A 307 -30.53 -37.51 -33.76
N PHE A 308 -29.51 -37.55 -32.92
CA PHE A 308 -29.16 -38.70 -32.10
C PHE A 308 -29.42 -38.35 -30.63
N GLY A 309 -30.15 -39.20 -29.91
CA GLY A 309 -30.50 -38.97 -28.50
C GLY A 309 -30.11 -40.15 -27.61
N TRP A 310 -29.62 -39.87 -26.41
CA TRP A 310 -29.21 -40.89 -25.43
C TRP A 310 -29.54 -40.45 -24.00
N GLY A 311 -29.53 -41.40 -23.06
CA GLY A 311 -29.94 -41.16 -21.67
C GLY A 311 -31.33 -41.71 -21.34
N VAL A 312 -32.01 -41.07 -20.38
CA VAL A 312 -33.35 -41.49 -19.94
C VAL A 312 -34.40 -41.26 -21.04
N ASN A 313 -35.35 -42.19 -21.20
CA ASN A 313 -36.46 -42.09 -22.18
C ASN A 313 -37.87 -42.32 -21.60
N THR A 314 -38.06 -42.15 -20.29
CA THR A 314 -39.34 -42.48 -19.62
C THR A 314 -40.54 -41.67 -20.12
N ASN A 315 -40.31 -40.49 -20.71
CA ASN A 315 -41.33 -39.63 -21.30
C ASN A 315 -41.22 -39.54 -22.83
N GLY A 316 -40.40 -40.40 -23.46
CA GLY A 316 -40.15 -40.34 -24.90
C GLY A 316 -39.19 -39.22 -25.34
N GLN A 317 -38.45 -38.60 -24.43
CA GLN A 317 -37.54 -37.48 -24.72
C GLN A 317 -36.42 -37.80 -25.73
N ILE A 318 -36.04 -39.06 -25.89
CA ILE A 318 -35.09 -39.49 -26.93
C ILE A 318 -35.75 -40.36 -28.02
N THR A 319 -37.09 -40.47 -28.02
CA THR A 319 -37.86 -41.05 -29.13
C THR A 319 -37.99 -40.02 -30.25
N ILE A 320 -36.99 -39.97 -31.13
CA ILE A 320 -36.91 -38.98 -32.21
C ILE A 320 -38.12 -39.10 -33.16
N PRO A 321 -38.85 -38.00 -33.45
CA PRO A 321 -39.99 -38.03 -34.37
C PRO A 321 -39.60 -38.56 -35.75
N ALA A 322 -40.44 -39.45 -36.30
CA ALA A 322 -40.22 -40.04 -37.61
C ALA A 322 -40.17 -38.96 -38.71
N GLY A 323 -39.17 -39.03 -39.59
CA GLY A 323 -39.00 -38.08 -40.70
C GLY A 323 -38.38 -36.73 -40.32
N LEU A 324 -37.98 -36.52 -39.06
CA LEU A 324 -37.30 -35.31 -38.64
C LEU A 324 -35.93 -35.18 -39.33
N THR A 325 -35.80 -34.18 -40.20
CA THR A 325 -34.63 -33.94 -41.06
C THR A 325 -34.36 -32.44 -41.19
N GLY A 326 -33.14 -32.08 -41.60
CA GLY A 326 -32.70 -30.69 -41.73
C GLY A 326 -32.52 -29.97 -40.39
N VAL A 327 -32.29 -30.72 -39.31
CA VAL A 327 -32.03 -30.16 -37.98
C VAL A 327 -30.62 -29.55 -37.93
N VAL A 328 -30.53 -28.31 -37.46
CA VAL A 328 -29.27 -27.56 -37.32
C VAL A 328 -28.91 -27.25 -35.87
N LYS A 329 -29.91 -27.20 -34.98
CA LYS A 329 -29.72 -27.01 -33.53
C LYS A 329 -30.69 -27.87 -32.75
N VAL A 330 -30.27 -28.27 -31.55
CA VAL A 330 -31.08 -28.98 -30.58
C VAL A 330 -30.96 -28.30 -29.22
N THR A 331 -32.01 -28.37 -28.42
CA THR A 331 -31.96 -28.08 -26.99
C THR A 331 -32.71 -29.18 -26.23
N ALA A 332 -32.25 -29.47 -25.03
CA ALA A 332 -32.75 -30.55 -24.19
C ALA A 332 -33.26 -29.94 -22.88
N GLY A 333 -34.55 -30.10 -22.62
CA GLY A 333 -35.16 -29.67 -21.36
C GLY A 333 -35.07 -30.71 -20.26
N VAL A 334 -35.91 -30.57 -19.22
CA VAL A 334 -35.95 -31.53 -18.10
C VAL A 334 -36.30 -32.95 -18.55
N SER A 335 -37.29 -33.09 -19.43
CA SER A 335 -37.77 -34.37 -19.98
C SER A 335 -38.46 -34.19 -21.34
N HIS A 336 -38.14 -33.10 -22.03
CA HIS A 336 -38.59 -32.81 -23.39
C HIS A 336 -37.40 -32.36 -24.23
N SER A 337 -37.55 -32.47 -25.53
CA SER A 337 -36.52 -32.20 -26.52
C SER A 337 -37.06 -31.28 -27.58
N VAL A 338 -36.22 -30.40 -28.12
CA VAL A 338 -36.62 -29.44 -29.14
C VAL A 338 -35.54 -29.37 -30.21
N ALA A 339 -35.95 -29.43 -31.48
CA ALA A 339 -35.08 -29.30 -32.64
C ALA A 339 -35.48 -28.08 -33.45
N LEU A 340 -34.47 -27.32 -33.89
CA LEU A 340 -34.60 -26.23 -34.85
C LEU A 340 -34.04 -26.69 -36.19
N ARG A 341 -34.86 -26.54 -37.24
CA ARG A 341 -34.50 -26.89 -38.61
C ARG A 341 -33.92 -25.69 -39.35
N SER A 342 -33.15 -25.92 -40.41
CA SER A 342 -32.52 -24.86 -41.21
C SER A 342 -33.50 -23.86 -41.84
N ASN A 343 -34.76 -24.27 -42.03
CA ASN A 343 -35.84 -23.40 -42.50
C ASN A 343 -36.57 -22.64 -41.37
N GLY A 344 -36.04 -22.68 -40.14
CA GLY A 344 -36.60 -22.04 -38.96
C GLY A 344 -37.75 -22.79 -38.29
N ALA A 345 -38.22 -23.92 -38.85
CA ALA A 345 -39.29 -24.71 -38.24
C ALA A 345 -38.81 -25.39 -36.95
N VAL A 346 -39.66 -25.39 -35.93
CA VAL A 346 -39.38 -25.98 -34.61
C VAL A 346 -40.20 -27.26 -34.42
N THR A 347 -39.58 -28.31 -33.89
CA THR A 347 -40.26 -29.56 -33.50
C THR A 347 -39.90 -29.87 -32.05
N ALA A 348 -40.89 -30.16 -31.22
CA ALA A 348 -40.69 -30.55 -29.83
C ALA A 348 -41.37 -31.90 -29.53
N TRP A 349 -40.77 -32.69 -28.64
CA TRP A 349 -41.28 -34.02 -28.25
C TRP A 349 -40.86 -34.38 -26.82
N GLY A 350 -41.45 -35.43 -26.26
CA GLY A 350 -41.22 -35.88 -24.88
C GLY A 350 -42.34 -35.50 -23.92
N LEU A 351 -42.00 -35.19 -22.67
CA LEU A 351 -42.96 -34.76 -21.64
C LEU A 351 -43.75 -33.54 -22.11
N ASN A 352 -45.07 -33.57 -21.93
CA ASN A 352 -45.96 -32.48 -22.36
C ASN A 352 -47.03 -32.07 -21.34
N THR A 353 -46.84 -32.40 -20.06
CA THR A 353 -47.84 -32.10 -19.01
C THR A 353 -48.07 -30.60 -18.80
N GLY A 354 -47.07 -29.76 -19.08
CA GLY A 354 -47.15 -28.30 -19.06
C GLY A 354 -47.26 -27.68 -20.44
N GLY A 355 -47.46 -28.46 -21.51
CA GLY A 355 -47.50 -27.97 -22.88
C GLY A 355 -46.13 -27.68 -23.51
N GLN A 356 -45.03 -28.09 -22.88
CA GLN A 356 -43.66 -27.75 -23.32
C GLN A 356 -43.22 -28.42 -24.63
N ALA A 357 -43.91 -29.48 -25.05
CA ALA A 357 -43.77 -30.10 -26.37
C ALA A 357 -44.84 -29.63 -27.38
N THR A 358 -45.78 -28.76 -26.96
CA THR A 358 -46.79 -28.17 -27.85
C THR A 358 -46.23 -26.90 -28.50
N VAL A 359 -45.59 -27.05 -29.67
CA VAL A 359 -45.02 -25.92 -30.41
C VAL A 359 -46.13 -24.96 -30.88
N PRO A 360 -46.02 -23.64 -30.64
CA PRO A 360 -46.96 -22.66 -31.15
C PRO A 360 -47.10 -22.68 -32.67
N GLY A 361 -48.33 -22.61 -33.18
CA GLY A 361 -48.63 -22.67 -34.61
C GLY A 361 -47.95 -21.56 -35.41
N GLY A 362 -47.34 -21.91 -36.55
CA GLY A 362 -46.68 -20.95 -37.44
C GLY A 362 -45.37 -20.37 -36.91
N LEU A 363 -44.77 -20.96 -35.88
CA LEU A 363 -43.48 -20.51 -35.35
C LEU A 363 -42.35 -20.76 -36.37
N VAL A 364 -41.65 -19.68 -36.72
CA VAL A 364 -40.36 -19.70 -37.41
C VAL A 364 -39.35 -19.01 -36.49
N ALA A 365 -38.33 -19.75 -36.07
CA ALA A 365 -37.34 -19.31 -35.09
C ALA A 365 -35.94 -19.26 -35.70
N SER A 366 -35.10 -18.36 -35.18
CA SER A 366 -33.65 -18.30 -35.44
C SER A 366 -32.84 -18.97 -34.32
N LYS A 367 -33.35 -18.96 -33.08
CA LYS A 367 -32.73 -19.64 -31.93
C LYS A 367 -33.78 -20.29 -31.02
N ILE A 368 -33.36 -21.30 -30.27
CA ILE A 368 -34.18 -22.00 -29.28
C ILE A 368 -33.41 -22.21 -27.97
N ALA A 369 -34.10 -22.13 -26.84
CA ALA A 369 -33.56 -22.43 -25.51
C ALA A 369 -34.60 -23.18 -24.68
N SER A 370 -34.17 -24.13 -23.84
CA SER A 370 -35.06 -24.93 -23.00
C SER A 370 -34.48 -25.10 -21.61
N SER A 371 -35.37 -25.10 -20.62
CA SER A 371 -35.00 -25.32 -19.22
C SER A 371 -34.71 -26.79 -18.95
N ALA A 372 -33.48 -27.09 -18.49
CA ALA A 372 -33.10 -28.42 -18.01
C ALA A 372 -33.79 -28.85 -16.69
N SER A 373 -34.56 -27.96 -16.04
CA SER A 373 -35.19 -28.22 -14.73
C SER A 373 -36.71 -28.13 -14.69
N SER A 374 -37.35 -27.03 -15.13
CA SER A 374 -38.81 -26.88 -14.95
C SER A 374 -39.63 -27.19 -16.22
N GLY A 375 -38.98 -27.20 -17.39
CA GLY A 375 -39.63 -27.56 -18.64
C GLY A 375 -40.43 -26.44 -19.31
N HIS A 376 -39.87 -25.23 -19.45
CA HIS A 376 -40.33 -24.24 -20.42
C HIS A 376 -39.35 -24.15 -21.60
N THR A 377 -39.84 -23.61 -22.72
CA THR A 377 -39.07 -23.41 -23.95
C THR A 377 -39.24 -21.98 -24.43
N LEU A 378 -38.15 -21.39 -24.92
CA LEU A 378 -38.11 -20.09 -25.58
C LEU A 378 -37.67 -20.27 -27.03
N ALA A 379 -38.24 -19.48 -27.93
CA ALA A 379 -37.78 -19.32 -29.29
C ALA A 379 -37.60 -17.84 -29.61
N LEU A 380 -36.43 -17.50 -30.15
CA LEU A 380 -36.15 -16.19 -30.71
C LEU A 380 -36.46 -16.23 -32.20
N ARG A 381 -37.17 -15.23 -32.70
CA ARG A 381 -37.42 -15.03 -34.13
C ARG A 381 -36.37 -14.11 -34.74
N GLU A 382 -36.21 -14.18 -36.06
CA GLU A 382 -35.26 -13.34 -36.80
C GLU A 382 -35.56 -11.83 -36.68
N ASN A 383 -36.83 -11.47 -36.46
CA ASN A 383 -37.23 -10.08 -36.19
C ASN A 383 -36.94 -9.60 -34.74
N GLY A 384 -36.20 -10.37 -33.95
CA GLY A 384 -35.80 -10.01 -32.58
C GLY A 384 -36.91 -10.13 -31.53
N THR A 385 -38.01 -10.83 -31.83
CA THR A 385 -39.11 -11.10 -30.87
C THR A 385 -39.02 -12.51 -30.29
N ILE A 386 -39.48 -12.68 -29.04
CA ILE A 386 -39.41 -13.95 -28.32
C ILE A 386 -40.80 -14.55 -28.15
N ILE A 387 -40.89 -15.88 -28.28
CA ILE A 387 -42.05 -16.67 -27.87
C ILE A 387 -41.63 -17.67 -26.81
N GLY A 388 -42.33 -17.68 -25.68
CA GLY A 388 -42.21 -18.70 -24.64
C GLY A 388 -43.44 -19.61 -24.59
N TRP A 389 -43.24 -20.90 -24.33
CA TRP A 389 -44.33 -21.87 -24.09
C TRP A 389 -43.88 -22.97 -23.12
N GLY A 390 -44.84 -23.74 -22.61
CA GLY A 390 -44.61 -24.77 -21.60
C GLY A 390 -45.03 -24.33 -20.20
N LEU A 391 -44.35 -24.87 -19.18
CA LEU A 391 -44.67 -24.56 -17.79
C LEU A 391 -44.54 -23.06 -17.50
N ASN A 392 -45.53 -22.48 -16.82
CA ASN A 392 -45.59 -21.03 -16.54
C ASN A 392 -45.97 -20.68 -15.09
N THR A 393 -45.70 -21.56 -14.14
CA THR A 393 -46.09 -21.38 -12.72
C THR A 393 -45.44 -20.18 -12.04
N SER A 394 -44.35 -19.66 -12.59
CA SER A 394 -43.58 -18.53 -12.08
C SER A 394 -43.53 -17.37 -13.07
N GLY A 395 -44.35 -17.39 -14.12
CA GLY A 395 -44.33 -16.35 -15.16
C GLY A 395 -43.16 -16.47 -16.15
N GLN A 396 -42.43 -17.59 -16.19
CA GLN A 396 -41.29 -17.80 -17.08
C GLN A 396 -41.62 -17.72 -18.59
N THR A 397 -42.89 -17.89 -18.97
CA THR A 397 -43.34 -17.67 -20.36
C THR A 397 -44.11 -16.36 -20.55
N ASN A 398 -44.24 -15.52 -19.51
CA ASN A 398 -44.85 -14.20 -19.60
C ASN A 398 -43.83 -13.19 -20.11
N ILE A 399 -43.57 -13.23 -21.43
CA ILE A 399 -42.62 -12.32 -22.08
C ILE A 399 -43.03 -10.85 -21.82
N PRO A 400 -42.15 -10.02 -21.25
CA PRO A 400 -42.45 -8.60 -21.04
C PRO A 400 -42.86 -7.89 -22.33
N ALA A 401 -43.83 -6.98 -22.24
CA ALA A 401 -44.29 -6.21 -23.38
C ALA A 401 -43.19 -5.28 -23.92
N GLY A 402 -43.12 -5.11 -25.25
CA GLY A 402 -42.19 -4.18 -25.89
C GLY A 402 -40.77 -4.71 -26.12
N LEU A 403 -40.46 -5.96 -25.74
CA LEU A 403 -39.17 -6.58 -26.06
C LEU A 403 -39.05 -6.86 -27.57
N THR A 404 -38.25 -6.05 -28.25
CA THR A 404 -37.86 -6.20 -29.66
C THR A 404 -36.35 -5.99 -29.80
N GLY A 405 -35.73 -6.53 -30.84
CA GLY A 405 -34.28 -6.37 -31.08
C GLY A 405 -33.39 -7.31 -30.25
N MET A 406 -33.94 -8.42 -29.74
CA MET A 406 -33.14 -9.44 -29.04
C MET A 406 -32.27 -10.23 -30.03
N ILE A 407 -31.04 -10.53 -29.62
CA ILE A 407 -30.08 -11.31 -30.41
C ILE A 407 -29.79 -12.67 -29.78
N ASP A 408 -30.11 -12.88 -28.50
CA ASP A 408 -29.94 -14.18 -27.83
C ASP A 408 -30.93 -14.42 -26.69
N VAL A 409 -31.13 -15.69 -26.35
CA VAL A 409 -32.03 -16.13 -25.27
C VAL A 409 -31.48 -17.33 -24.52
N ALA A 410 -31.71 -17.39 -23.21
CA ALA A 410 -31.46 -18.58 -22.39
C ALA A 410 -32.59 -18.81 -21.37
N ALA A 411 -32.76 -20.08 -20.99
CA ALA A 411 -33.86 -20.55 -20.14
C ALA A 411 -33.30 -21.24 -18.88
N GLY A 412 -33.51 -20.63 -17.72
CA GLY A 412 -33.12 -21.18 -16.41
C GLY A 412 -34.14 -22.18 -15.87
N ALA A 413 -34.16 -22.51 -14.57
CA ALA A 413 -35.23 -23.37 -14.05
C ALA A 413 -36.56 -22.66 -14.19
N ALA A 414 -36.79 -21.54 -13.50
CA ALA A 414 -38.07 -20.85 -13.49
C ALA A 414 -37.98 -19.39 -13.93
N HIS A 415 -36.87 -19.00 -14.57
CA HIS A 415 -36.64 -17.68 -15.13
C HIS A 415 -36.06 -17.78 -16.53
N SER A 416 -36.05 -16.64 -17.21
CA SER A 416 -35.58 -16.50 -18.58
C SER A 416 -34.72 -15.24 -18.69
N ILE A 417 -33.76 -15.28 -19.61
CA ILE A 417 -32.89 -14.14 -19.94
C ILE A 417 -32.85 -13.94 -21.45
N ALA A 418 -32.84 -12.69 -21.87
CA ALA A 418 -32.65 -12.27 -23.25
C ALA A 418 -31.56 -11.21 -23.33
N LEU A 419 -30.79 -11.26 -24.43
CA LEU A 419 -29.71 -10.32 -24.73
C LEU A 419 -30.14 -9.41 -25.88
N PHE A 420 -29.99 -8.10 -25.70
CA PHE A 420 -30.19 -7.09 -26.73
C PHE A 420 -28.93 -6.88 -27.57
N ALA A 421 -29.09 -6.36 -28.78
CA ALA A 421 -27.96 -6.01 -29.66
C ALA A 421 -27.04 -4.92 -29.07
N ASP A 422 -27.55 -4.10 -28.15
CA ASP A 422 -26.78 -3.07 -27.42
C ASP A 422 -26.02 -3.62 -26.20
N GLY A 423 -26.11 -4.92 -25.94
CA GLY A 423 -25.47 -5.61 -24.83
C GLY A 423 -26.22 -5.52 -23.50
N THR A 424 -27.38 -4.88 -23.44
CA THR A 424 -28.24 -4.95 -22.24
C THR A 424 -28.95 -6.30 -22.13
N VAL A 425 -29.40 -6.66 -20.93
CA VAL A 425 -30.10 -7.93 -20.68
C VAL A 425 -31.48 -7.69 -20.06
N ALA A 426 -32.47 -8.46 -20.50
CA ALA A 426 -33.78 -8.52 -19.86
C ALA A 426 -33.98 -9.89 -19.21
N THR A 427 -34.51 -9.89 -17.99
CA THR A 427 -34.84 -11.10 -17.23
C THR A 427 -36.28 -11.09 -16.75
N TRP A 428 -36.95 -12.25 -16.77
CA TRP A 428 -38.31 -12.41 -16.22
C TRP A 428 -38.54 -13.82 -15.67
N GLY A 429 -39.61 -14.00 -14.89
CA GLY A 429 -39.99 -15.27 -14.25
C GLY A 429 -39.82 -15.25 -12.72
N SER A 430 -39.28 -16.31 -12.15
CA SER A 430 -38.99 -16.42 -10.72
C SER A 430 -37.82 -15.53 -10.30
N ASN A 431 -37.90 -14.95 -9.10
CA ASN A 431 -36.83 -14.17 -8.47
C ASN A 431 -36.51 -14.65 -7.05
N ASN A 432 -36.77 -15.92 -6.74
CA ASN A 432 -36.65 -16.44 -5.37
C ASN A 432 -35.20 -16.47 -4.87
N SER A 433 -34.22 -16.49 -5.78
CA SER A 433 -32.79 -16.48 -5.49
C SER A 433 -32.10 -15.19 -5.96
N GLY A 434 -32.85 -14.20 -6.42
CA GLY A 434 -32.32 -12.97 -7.02
C GLY A 434 -32.00 -13.08 -8.52
N GLU A 435 -32.57 -14.05 -9.23
CA GLU A 435 -32.31 -14.33 -10.65
C GLU A 435 -32.65 -13.18 -11.61
N LEU A 436 -33.55 -12.28 -11.20
CA LEU A 436 -33.95 -11.10 -11.97
C LEU A 436 -33.22 -9.82 -11.54
N THR A 437 -32.40 -9.89 -10.49
CA THR A 437 -31.63 -8.76 -9.96
C THR A 437 -30.34 -8.61 -10.75
N VAL A 438 -30.44 -8.14 -11.98
CA VAL A 438 -29.29 -7.87 -12.86
C VAL A 438 -28.38 -6.83 -12.17
N PRO A 439 -27.08 -7.13 -11.95
CA PRO A 439 -26.15 -6.17 -11.35
C PRO A 439 -26.03 -4.90 -12.21
N SER A 440 -26.12 -3.73 -11.56
CA SER A 440 -26.11 -2.42 -12.23
C SER A 440 -24.75 -2.01 -12.81
N ASN A 441 -23.69 -2.77 -12.51
CA ASN A 441 -22.32 -2.56 -12.95
C ASN A 441 -21.89 -3.53 -14.06
N LEU A 442 -22.82 -4.26 -14.68
CA LEU A 442 -22.51 -5.05 -15.87
C LEU A 442 -22.34 -4.10 -17.07
N GLY A 443 -21.18 -4.17 -17.73
CA GLY A 443 -20.98 -3.60 -19.06
C GLY A 443 -21.86 -4.29 -20.12
N PRO A 444 -21.78 -3.85 -21.40
CA PRO A 444 -22.49 -4.49 -22.49
C PRO A 444 -22.07 -5.96 -22.59
N SER A 445 -23.08 -6.81 -22.56
CA SER A 445 -22.97 -8.26 -22.61
C SER A 445 -22.94 -8.77 -24.04
N ASN A 446 -22.26 -9.89 -24.25
CA ASN A 446 -22.14 -10.54 -25.56
C ASN A 446 -22.75 -11.94 -25.59
N ILE A 447 -22.87 -12.59 -24.41
CA ILE A 447 -23.37 -13.97 -24.29
C ILE A 447 -24.17 -14.08 -23.00
N VAL A 448 -25.31 -14.76 -23.03
CA VAL A 448 -26.12 -15.05 -21.84
C VAL A 448 -26.30 -16.56 -21.63
N ALA A 449 -26.34 -16.99 -20.38
CA ALA A 449 -26.73 -18.33 -19.99
C ALA A 449 -27.56 -18.31 -18.70
N ALA A 450 -28.42 -19.30 -18.51
CA ALA A 450 -29.27 -19.40 -17.32
C ALA A 450 -29.31 -20.84 -16.80
N GLY A 451 -28.99 -21.01 -15.52
CA GLY A 451 -29.04 -22.29 -14.81
C GLY A 451 -30.27 -22.37 -13.91
N ALA A 452 -30.28 -23.25 -12.89
CA ALA A 452 -31.51 -23.48 -12.14
C ALA A 452 -32.01 -22.24 -11.37
N GLY A 453 -31.13 -21.60 -10.61
CA GLY A 453 -31.45 -20.40 -9.84
C GLY A 453 -30.44 -19.29 -10.04
N TYR A 454 -29.72 -19.27 -11.16
CA TYR A 454 -28.68 -18.27 -11.43
C TYR A 454 -28.61 -17.95 -12.91
N SER A 455 -28.07 -16.78 -13.22
CA SER A 455 -27.84 -16.29 -14.57
C SER A 455 -26.36 -15.95 -14.72
N LEU A 456 -25.83 -16.15 -15.92
CA LEU A 456 -24.48 -15.80 -16.30
C LEU A 456 -24.53 -14.92 -17.54
N THR A 457 -23.61 -13.97 -17.61
CA THR A 457 -23.35 -13.18 -18.80
C THR A 457 -21.85 -13.05 -19.03
N VAL A 458 -21.45 -12.84 -20.27
CA VAL A 458 -20.09 -12.44 -20.63
C VAL A 458 -20.16 -10.99 -21.01
N PHE A 459 -19.47 -10.12 -20.28
CA PHE A 459 -19.49 -8.69 -20.50
C PHE A 459 -18.08 -8.14 -20.65
N ASN A 460 -17.96 -7.06 -21.41
CA ASN A 460 -16.72 -6.33 -21.55
C ASN A 460 -16.63 -5.33 -20.39
N GLU A 461 -15.61 -5.43 -19.53
CA GLU A 461 -15.42 -4.48 -18.42
C GLU A 461 -15.07 -3.08 -18.94
N ASP A 462 -14.50 -2.98 -20.16
CA ASP A 462 -13.97 -1.74 -20.75
C ASP A 462 -15.02 -0.68 -21.16
N ALA A 463 -16.32 -0.96 -21.07
CA ALA A 463 -17.34 0.01 -21.51
C ALA A 463 -17.80 0.99 -20.41
N LEU A 464 -17.43 0.76 -19.14
CA LEU A 464 -17.82 1.61 -17.99
C LEU A 464 -16.69 1.81 -16.98
N ASP A 465 -15.45 1.46 -17.32
CA ASP A 465 -14.30 1.76 -16.47
C ASP A 465 -13.97 3.26 -16.54
N LEU A 466 -14.17 3.96 -15.42
CA LEU A 466 -13.80 5.37 -15.28
C LEU A 466 -12.30 5.54 -14.95
N CYS A 467 -11.56 4.44 -14.84
CA CYS A 467 -10.13 4.33 -14.61
C CYS A 467 -9.44 3.31 -15.54
N PRO A 468 -9.51 3.52 -16.87
CA PRO A 468 -9.11 2.54 -17.90
C PRO A 468 -7.62 2.10 -17.90
N ASN A 469 -6.78 2.70 -17.05
CA ASN A 469 -5.36 2.39 -16.91
C ASN A 469 -5.02 1.79 -15.53
N ASP A 470 -6.01 1.52 -14.67
CA ASP A 470 -5.82 0.95 -13.33
C ASP A 470 -6.59 -0.37 -13.19
N PRO A 471 -5.92 -1.52 -13.34
CA PRO A 471 -6.58 -2.83 -13.30
C PRO A 471 -7.19 -3.19 -11.93
N ASN A 472 -6.86 -2.43 -10.88
CA ASN A 472 -7.35 -2.68 -9.53
C ASN A 472 -8.47 -1.73 -9.10
N LYS A 473 -8.82 -0.73 -9.92
CA LYS A 473 -9.78 0.32 -9.54
C LYS A 473 -10.72 0.67 -10.68
N MET A 474 -12.02 0.38 -10.54
CA MET A 474 -13.05 0.61 -11.59
C MET A 474 -13.65 2.03 -11.61
N ARG A 475 -13.39 2.85 -10.58
CA ARG A 475 -13.90 4.23 -10.45
C ARG A 475 -12.87 5.13 -9.77
N PRO A 476 -12.75 6.42 -10.16
CA PRO A 476 -11.75 7.32 -9.60
C PRO A 476 -11.83 7.46 -8.07
N GLY A 477 -13.00 7.30 -7.46
CA GLY A 477 -13.17 7.56 -6.04
C GLY A 477 -12.81 9.02 -5.70
N GLN A 478 -12.36 9.27 -4.46
CA GLN A 478 -11.90 10.60 -4.03
C GLN A 478 -10.41 10.81 -4.32
N CYS A 479 -9.63 9.73 -4.41
CA CYS A 479 -8.19 9.77 -4.70
C CYS A 479 -7.82 9.76 -6.18
N GLY A 480 -8.78 9.63 -7.09
CA GLY A 480 -8.52 9.45 -8.52
C GLY A 480 -8.12 8.02 -8.91
N CYS A 481 -7.81 7.82 -10.18
CA CYS A 481 -7.34 6.53 -10.69
C CYS A 481 -5.86 6.30 -10.36
N GLY A 482 -5.44 5.05 -10.13
CA GLY A 482 -4.06 4.67 -9.82
C GLY A 482 -3.68 4.77 -8.34
N VAL A 483 -4.59 5.25 -7.49
CA VAL A 483 -4.35 5.49 -6.04
C VAL A 483 -5.53 4.92 -5.25
N ALA A 484 -5.26 4.10 -4.22
CA ALA A 484 -6.32 3.48 -3.41
C ALA A 484 -7.07 4.51 -2.56
N ASP A 485 -8.40 4.37 -2.42
CA ASP A 485 -9.20 5.14 -1.46
C ASP A 485 -9.09 4.49 -0.06
N THR A 486 -7.87 4.37 0.44
CA THR A 486 -7.57 3.85 1.77
C THR A 486 -7.52 5.00 2.77
N ASP A 487 -8.06 4.76 3.95
CA ASP A 487 -7.96 5.62 5.14
C ASP A 487 -7.25 4.77 6.20
N THR A 488 -5.93 4.89 6.27
CA THR A 488 -5.07 4.00 7.04
C THR A 488 -5.24 4.20 8.54
N ASP A 489 -5.51 5.42 9.00
CA ASP A 489 -5.69 5.75 10.42
C ASP A 489 -7.16 5.91 10.85
N SER A 490 -8.10 5.80 9.90
CA SER A 490 -9.55 5.81 10.12
C SER A 490 -10.09 7.12 10.68
N ASP A 491 -9.48 8.26 10.35
CA ASP A 491 -9.92 9.59 10.78
C ASP A 491 -11.01 10.21 9.88
N GLY A 492 -11.29 9.58 8.73
CA GLY A 492 -12.26 10.01 7.75
C GLY A 492 -11.66 10.76 6.55
N THR A 493 -10.35 11.00 6.54
CA THR A 493 -9.61 11.55 5.41
C THR A 493 -8.80 10.45 4.74
N LEU A 494 -9.00 10.27 3.43
CA LEU A 494 -8.24 9.26 2.68
C LEU A 494 -6.77 9.64 2.59
N ASP A 495 -5.88 8.65 2.57
CA ASP A 495 -4.41 8.79 2.57
C ASP A 495 -3.89 9.73 1.47
N CYS A 496 -4.57 9.76 0.31
CA CYS A 496 -4.20 10.62 -0.81
C CYS A 496 -4.45 12.13 -0.57
N ASN A 497 -5.32 12.44 0.38
CA ASN A 497 -5.70 13.79 0.79
C ASN A 497 -5.24 14.09 2.23
N ASP A 498 -4.44 13.18 2.80
CA ASP A 498 -3.90 13.29 4.15
C ASP A 498 -2.38 13.45 4.08
N GLY A 499 -1.87 14.55 4.63
CA GLY A 499 -0.43 14.79 4.75
C GLY A 499 0.25 13.90 5.79
N CYS A 500 -0.51 13.24 6.68
CA CYS A 500 -0.03 12.34 7.73
C CYS A 500 -0.93 11.10 7.90
N PRO A 501 -0.96 10.21 6.89
CA PRO A 501 -1.93 9.11 6.74
C PRO A 501 -1.85 7.99 7.79
N THR A 502 -1.05 8.15 8.84
CA THR A 502 -0.87 7.15 9.89
C THR A 502 -1.18 7.69 11.28
N VAL A 503 -1.66 8.94 11.40
CA VAL A 503 -1.86 9.64 12.68
C VAL A 503 -3.24 10.29 12.68
N ALA A 504 -4.21 9.54 13.21
CA ALA A 504 -5.61 9.94 13.17
C ALA A 504 -5.86 11.36 13.71
N GLY A 505 -6.50 12.20 12.89
CA GLY A 505 -6.88 13.57 13.20
C GLY A 505 -5.82 14.61 12.87
N LEU A 506 -4.72 14.23 12.20
CA LEU A 506 -3.67 15.16 11.78
C LEU A 506 -3.56 15.20 10.25
N LEU A 507 -4.16 16.19 9.59
CA LEU A 507 -4.20 16.25 8.12
C LEU A 507 -2.93 16.79 7.44
N ALA A 508 -1.96 17.27 8.23
CA ALA A 508 -0.71 17.84 7.72
C ALA A 508 0.42 17.77 8.77
N PRO A 509 1.69 17.64 8.35
CA PRO A 509 2.82 17.62 9.27
C PRO A 509 2.87 18.87 10.16
N ARG A 510 3.14 18.67 11.46
CA ARG A 510 3.39 19.76 12.41
C ARG A 510 4.85 20.14 12.39
N THR A 511 5.14 21.43 12.43
CA THR A 511 6.50 21.95 12.54
C THR A 511 6.98 21.85 13.98
N PHE A 512 8.19 21.33 14.16
CA PHE A 512 8.95 21.30 15.40
C PHE A 512 10.31 21.97 15.18
N PHE A 513 10.94 22.39 16.27
CA PHE A 513 12.18 23.16 16.29
C PHE A 513 13.31 22.27 16.79
N ALA A 514 14.49 22.31 16.17
CA ALA A 514 15.64 21.58 16.70
C ALA A 514 15.88 22.02 18.15
N ASP A 515 16.12 21.03 19.02
CA ASP A 515 16.36 21.18 20.45
C ASP A 515 17.65 20.40 20.72
N VAL A 516 18.79 21.07 20.56
CA VAL A 516 20.12 20.45 20.54
C VAL A 516 20.65 20.21 21.96
N ASP A 517 20.25 21.02 22.92
CA ASP A 517 20.64 20.91 24.33
C ASP A 517 19.59 20.20 25.22
N LEU A 518 18.42 19.88 24.66
CA LEU A 518 17.34 19.07 25.26
C LEU A 518 16.63 19.75 26.42
N ASP A 519 16.40 21.06 26.29
CA ASP A 519 15.83 21.92 27.32
C ASP A 519 14.32 22.19 27.13
N THR A 520 13.73 21.64 26.07
CA THR A 520 12.32 21.76 25.62
C THR A 520 11.95 23.06 24.91
N PHE A 521 12.89 23.99 24.77
CA PHE A 521 12.86 25.10 23.84
C PHE A 521 13.70 24.74 22.62
N GLY A 522 13.44 25.38 21.49
CA GLY A 522 14.17 25.04 20.28
C GLY A 522 14.28 26.20 19.32
N ASN A 523 15.18 26.04 18.36
CA ASN A 523 15.59 27.11 17.48
C ASN A 523 14.56 27.43 16.39
N ALA A 524 13.98 28.63 16.45
CA ALA A 524 13.04 29.13 15.44
C ALA A 524 13.59 29.16 14.00
N ALA A 525 14.92 29.22 13.82
CA ALA A 525 15.58 29.18 12.51
C ALA A 525 15.84 27.76 11.98
N SER A 526 15.72 26.74 12.84
CA SER A 526 15.98 25.33 12.50
C SER A 526 14.72 24.49 12.71
N THR A 527 13.89 24.40 11.67
CA THR A 527 12.58 23.75 11.75
C THR A 527 12.51 22.46 10.93
N THR A 528 11.85 21.42 11.45
CA THR A 528 11.50 20.20 10.70
C THR A 528 10.03 19.85 10.93
N ALA A 529 9.33 19.40 9.89
CA ALA A 529 7.93 19.01 10.00
C ALA A 529 7.79 17.49 10.15
N PHE A 530 6.97 17.06 11.12
CA PHE A 530 6.71 15.66 11.43
C PHE A 530 5.21 15.37 11.50
N CYS A 531 4.83 14.16 11.11
CA CYS A 531 3.51 13.60 11.38
C CYS A 531 3.45 13.08 12.81
N SER A 532 3.40 14.00 13.78
CA SER A 532 3.34 13.70 15.21
C SER A 532 2.59 14.77 15.97
N LEU A 533 1.82 14.37 16.98
CA LEU A 533 1.15 15.29 17.89
C LEU A 533 2.09 15.84 18.98
N THR A 534 3.20 15.14 19.24
CA THR A 534 4.22 15.49 20.24
C THR A 534 5.60 15.64 19.59
N ALA A 535 6.47 16.45 20.19
CA ALA A 535 7.81 16.65 19.66
C ALA A 535 8.63 15.35 19.73
N PRO A 536 9.26 14.91 18.61
CA PRO A 536 10.22 13.82 18.61
C PRO A 536 11.48 14.15 19.43
N GLU A 537 12.27 13.14 19.79
CA GLU A 537 13.55 13.34 20.47
C GLU A 537 14.50 14.24 19.67
N GLY A 538 15.12 15.22 20.33
CA GLY A 538 15.95 16.26 19.70
C GLY A 538 15.17 17.40 19.05
N PHE A 539 13.85 17.49 19.33
CA PHE A 539 13.02 18.60 18.89
C PHE A 539 12.10 19.11 20.01
N ALA A 540 11.79 20.40 19.94
CA ALA A 540 10.84 21.09 20.80
C ALA A 540 9.60 21.54 20.03
N ALA A 541 8.46 21.64 20.73
CA ALA A 541 7.25 22.26 20.20
C ALA A 541 7.26 23.79 20.37
N ASN A 542 8.10 24.29 21.28
CA ASN A 542 8.28 25.71 21.53
C ASN A 542 9.51 26.23 20.78
N SER A 543 9.39 27.37 20.11
CA SER A 543 10.44 27.96 19.29
C SER A 543 11.20 29.10 19.98
N THR A 544 10.92 29.35 21.26
CA THR A 544 11.49 30.48 21.99
C THR A 544 12.77 30.05 22.66
N ASP A 545 13.83 29.89 21.89
CA ASP A 545 15.17 29.59 22.42
C ASP A 545 16.17 30.65 21.93
N CYS A 546 16.87 31.25 22.90
CA CYS A 546 17.90 32.23 22.66
C CYS A 546 19.26 31.61 22.26
N ASP A 547 19.58 30.40 22.70
CA ASP A 547 20.81 29.67 22.39
C ASP A 547 20.63 28.14 22.46
N ASP A 548 20.16 27.57 21.36
CA ASP A 548 19.93 26.14 21.15
C ASP A 548 21.18 25.26 21.33
N ALA A 549 22.37 25.84 21.46
CA ALA A 549 23.59 25.07 21.69
C ALA A 549 23.90 24.81 23.17
N SER A 550 23.19 25.42 24.13
CA SER A 550 23.60 25.42 25.54
C SER A 550 22.44 25.64 26.51
N LEU A 551 22.32 24.74 27.49
CA LEU A 551 21.35 24.88 28.58
C LEU A 551 21.50 26.24 29.27
N LEU A 552 20.43 27.03 29.27
CA LEU A 552 20.36 28.32 29.94
C LEU A 552 19.47 28.26 31.18
N TYR A 553 19.79 29.10 32.16
CA TYR A 553 19.12 29.19 33.45
C TYR A 553 18.71 30.63 33.72
N ALA A 554 17.60 30.80 34.44
CA ALA A 554 17.13 32.13 34.80
C ALA A 554 18.19 32.82 35.68
N ASP A 555 18.40 34.11 35.42
CA ASP A 555 19.29 35.00 36.14
C ASP A 555 18.44 36.19 36.56
N ALA A 556 17.83 36.10 37.75
CA ALA A 556 16.78 37.01 38.19
C ALA A 556 17.33 38.29 38.83
N ASP A 557 18.57 38.27 39.33
CA ASP A 557 19.25 39.41 39.93
C ASP A 557 20.36 40.03 39.05
N ASN A 558 20.63 39.41 37.89
CA ASN A 558 21.53 39.87 36.84
C ASN A 558 23.01 39.84 37.20
N ASP A 559 23.45 38.83 37.94
CA ASP A 559 24.84 38.64 38.37
C ASP A 559 25.68 37.70 37.47
N THR A 560 25.05 37.15 36.43
CA THR A 560 25.60 36.18 35.44
C THR A 560 25.63 34.71 35.85
N TYR A 561 25.23 34.39 37.08
CA TYR A 561 24.91 33.06 37.53
C TYR A 561 23.39 32.89 37.54
N GLY A 562 22.92 31.67 37.33
CA GLY A 562 21.50 31.37 37.33
C GLY A 562 21.19 30.15 38.15
N ALA A 563 19.89 29.90 38.36
CA ALA A 563 19.42 28.76 39.12
C ALA A 563 18.18 28.09 38.51
N GLY A 564 17.96 26.84 38.94
CA GLY A 564 16.70 26.13 38.76
C GLY A 564 16.61 25.29 37.48
N ALA A 565 15.39 25.22 36.92
CA ALA A 565 15.12 24.47 35.70
C ALA A 565 15.57 25.28 34.47
N PRO A 566 15.94 24.62 33.35
CA PRO A 566 16.30 25.31 32.13
C PRO A 566 15.21 26.27 31.65
N THR A 567 15.63 27.39 31.04
CA THR A 567 14.76 28.42 30.51
C THR A 567 15.20 28.81 29.10
N ALA A 568 14.22 29.19 28.28
CA ALA A 568 14.39 29.74 26.93
C ALA A 568 15.56 30.71 26.73
N CYS A 569 15.78 31.60 27.70
CA CYS A 569 16.75 32.69 27.62
C CYS A 569 17.28 33.01 29.01
N GLY A 570 18.61 33.04 29.16
CA GLY A 570 19.27 33.22 30.45
C GLY A 570 20.79 33.13 30.35
N VAL A 571 21.41 32.53 31.37
CA VAL A 571 22.87 32.36 31.48
C VAL A 571 23.24 30.88 31.56
N ALA A 572 24.46 30.51 31.17
CA ALA A 572 24.88 29.11 31.07
C ALA A 572 25.26 28.46 32.41
N LEU A 573 25.43 29.24 33.48
CA LEU A 573 25.89 28.76 34.77
C LEU A 573 24.69 28.50 35.69
N ASN A 574 24.49 27.25 36.12
CA ASN A 574 23.43 26.83 37.06
C ASN A 574 23.97 26.56 38.47
N THR A 575 24.72 27.51 38.99
CA THR A 575 25.47 27.32 40.23
C THR A 575 25.13 28.37 41.28
N ASP A 576 24.13 29.19 41.00
CA ASP A 576 23.62 30.16 41.95
C ASP A 576 22.76 29.46 43.01
N CYS A 577 23.12 29.67 44.28
CA CYS A 577 22.38 29.15 45.42
C CYS A 577 21.26 30.10 45.89
N ASN A 578 21.23 31.35 45.43
CA ASN A 578 20.16 32.32 45.61
C ASN A 578 20.04 33.33 44.45
N ASP A 579 19.33 32.91 43.40
CA ASP A 579 18.99 33.66 42.17
C ASP A 579 18.05 34.86 42.37
N SER A 580 18.03 35.44 43.56
CA SER A 580 17.32 36.69 43.85
C SER A 580 18.20 37.71 44.56
N ASP A 581 19.47 37.40 44.77
CA ASP A 581 20.45 38.22 45.46
C ASP A 581 21.84 38.10 44.81
N ALA A 582 22.19 39.09 43.97
CA ALA A 582 23.44 39.18 43.23
C ALA A 582 24.73 39.18 44.08
N ALA A 583 24.60 39.24 45.41
CA ALA A 583 25.72 39.09 46.34
C ALA A 583 26.06 37.63 46.66
N ILE A 584 25.18 36.68 46.33
CA ILE A 584 25.29 35.26 46.66
C ILE A 584 25.43 34.48 45.36
N ASN A 585 26.66 34.16 44.98
CA ASN A 585 26.99 33.39 43.80
C ASN A 585 28.42 32.81 43.89
N PRO A 586 28.80 31.83 43.05
CA PRO A 586 30.11 31.19 43.12
C PRO A 586 31.37 32.06 43.01
N ALA A 587 31.24 33.30 42.52
CA ALA A 587 32.36 34.25 42.46
C ALA A 587 32.35 35.25 43.64
N ALA A 588 31.31 35.24 44.47
CA ALA A 588 31.24 36.07 45.66
C ALA A 588 32.39 35.71 46.61
N THR A 589 32.83 36.70 47.36
CA THR A 589 33.76 36.47 48.47
C THR A 589 32.92 36.18 49.70
N GLU A 590 33.23 35.10 50.38
CA GLU A 590 32.60 34.72 51.63
C GLU A 590 32.79 35.79 52.71
N ILE A 591 31.70 36.19 53.35
CA ILE A 591 31.65 37.26 54.35
C ILE A 591 31.35 36.63 55.71
N CYS A 592 32.12 37.02 56.73
CA CYS A 592 31.79 36.64 58.10
C CYS A 592 30.53 37.38 58.58
N GLU A 593 29.41 36.69 58.74
CA GLU A 593 28.16 37.30 59.22
C GLU A 593 27.28 36.37 60.07
N ALA A 594 26.51 36.96 60.99
CA ALA A 594 25.68 36.17 61.90
C ALA A 594 24.56 35.34 61.24
N ALA A 595 24.28 35.59 59.95
CA ALA A 595 23.29 34.85 59.19
C ALA A 595 23.83 33.51 58.66
N ASN A 596 25.16 33.32 58.65
CA ASN A 596 25.83 32.09 58.19
C ASN A 596 25.30 31.64 56.82
N VAL A 597 25.20 32.63 55.92
CA VAL A 597 24.90 32.45 54.51
C VAL A 597 26.17 31.97 53.82
N ASP A 598 26.02 31.11 52.82
CA ASP A 598 27.13 30.65 51.97
C ASP A 598 27.11 31.55 50.73
N GLU A 599 27.85 32.65 50.75
CA GLU A 599 27.80 33.61 49.66
C GLU A 599 28.43 33.04 48.39
N ASN A 600 29.45 32.20 48.52
CA ASN A 600 30.18 31.66 47.37
C ASN A 600 29.66 30.30 46.88
N CYS A 601 28.51 29.86 47.41
CA CYS A 601 27.81 28.63 47.02
C CYS A 601 28.68 27.36 47.00
N ASN A 602 29.69 27.25 47.88
CA ASN A 602 30.58 26.09 47.93
C ASN A 602 30.12 25.01 48.95
N ASN A 603 28.98 25.25 49.61
CA ASN A 603 28.38 24.51 50.71
C ASN A 603 29.14 24.59 52.04
N LEU A 604 29.95 25.63 52.23
CA LEU A 604 30.61 25.98 53.48
C LEU A 604 30.28 27.45 53.75
N ALA A 605 29.96 27.77 54.99
CA ALA A 605 29.71 29.14 55.42
C ALA A 605 30.61 29.50 56.60
N ASP A 606 31.01 30.76 56.69
CA ASP A 606 31.73 31.36 57.83
C ASP A 606 32.91 30.52 58.35
N ASN A 607 32.80 30.00 59.58
CA ASN A 607 33.82 29.23 60.27
C ASN A 607 34.11 27.88 59.59
N ALA A 608 33.16 27.37 58.81
CA ALA A 608 33.35 26.16 58.02
C ALA A 608 34.10 26.44 56.70
N ASP A 609 34.10 27.70 56.22
CA ASP A 609 34.83 28.11 55.02
C ASP A 609 36.16 28.78 55.37
N SER A 610 37.26 28.10 55.03
CA SER A 610 38.61 28.66 55.17
C SER A 610 38.87 29.89 54.28
N GLY A 611 38.03 30.12 53.27
CA GLY A 611 38.04 31.25 52.35
C GLY A 611 37.34 32.51 52.87
N ALA A 612 36.62 32.44 54.00
CA ALA A 612 35.96 33.59 54.62
C ALA A 612 36.92 34.76 54.86
N ALA A 613 36.56 35.96 54.40
CA ALA A 613 37.41 37.13 54.52
C ALA A 613 37.71 37.48 55.99
N ASP A 614 38.94 37.96 56.27
CA ASP A 614 39.34 38.38 57.64
C ASP A 614 38.55 39.59 58.16
N ALA A 615 37.87 40.31 57.27
CA ALA A 615 37.00 41.43 57.61
C ALA A 615 35.68 40.88 58.18
N GLY A 616 35.47 41.05 59.49
CA GLY A 616 34.29 40.55 60.20
C GLY A 616 34.62 39.54 61.32
N ARG A 617 35.81 38.92 61.28
CA ARG A 617 36.26 38.04 62.38
C ARG A 617 36.50 38.81 63.67
N SER A 618 36.02 38.29 64.79
CA SER A 618 36.27 38.83 66.13
C SER A 618 37.34 38.02 66.86
N ASP A 619 38.04 38.67 67.79
CA ASP A 619 39.03 38.01 68.66
C ASP A 619 38.29 37.24 69.76
N PHE A 620 38.58 35.95 69.89
CA PHE A 620 38.11 35.12 70.99
C PHE A 620 39.30 34.43 71.65
N TYR A 621 39.19 34.15 72.94
CA TYR A 621 40.28 33.54 73.70
C TYR A 621 39.80 32.25 74.34
N ALA A 622 40.69 31.26 74.40
CA ALA A 622 40.43 30.03 75.15
C ALA A 622 40.57 30.32 76.65
N ASP A 623 39.68 29.77 77.46
CA ASP A 623 39.70 29.88 78.92
C ASP A 623 39.49 28.45 79.45
N SER A 624 40.57 27.81 79.90
CA SER A 624 40.55 26.36 80.14
C SER A 624 40.02 25.99 81.52
N ASP A 625 40.17 26.89 82.50
CA ASP A 625 39.72 26.68 83.88
C ASP A 625 38.52 27.55 84.29
N SER A 626 38.04 28.38 83.36
CA SER A 626 36.82 29.19 83.44
C SER A 626 36.85 30.31 84.48
N ASP A 627 38.02 30.90 84.75
CA ASP A 627 38.19 31.99 85.70
C ASP A 627 38.20 33.40 85.07
N SER A 628 38.04 33.47 83.74
CA SER A 628 38.03 34.68 82.91
C SER A 628 39.39 35.37 82.67
N TYR A 629 40.49 34.72 83.00
CA TYR A 629 41.84 35.07 82.59
C TYR A 629 42.39 34.00 81.63
N THR A 630 43.45 34.31 80.90
CA THR A 630 44.12 33.32 80.02
C THR A 630 45.53 33.76 79.66
N VAL A 631 46.39 32.77 79.34
CA VAL A 631 47.68 32.98 78.68
C VAL A 631 47.60 32.87 77.15
N ALA A 632 46.48 32.38 76.63
CA ALA A 632 46.31 32.09 75.22
C ALA A 632 46.19 33.38 74.41
N ALA A 633 46.88 33.43 73.27
CA ALA A 633 46.67 34.48 72.29
C ALA A 633 45.26 34.38 71.70
N ALA A 634 44.70 35.52 71.30
CA ALA A 634 43.40 35.55 70.63
C ALA A 634 43.43 34.70 69.33
N THR A 635 42.42 33.84 69.17
CA THR A 635 42.09 33.20 67.90
C THR A 635 40.91 33.92 67.29
N ARG A 636 40.97 34.20 65.99
CA ARG A 636 39.93 34.95 65.27
C ARG A 636 38.95 34.01 64.60
N PHE A 637 37.66 34.15 64.90
CA PHE A 637 36.56 33.41 64.28
C PHE A 637 35.51 34.39 63.72
N CYS A 638 34.68 33.95 62.78
CA CYS A 638 33.48 34.71 62.38
C CYS A 638 32.47 34.70 63.53
N ASP A 639 32.12 33.50 64.00
CA ASP A 639 31.25 33.26 65.16
C ASP A 639 31.97 32.52 66.29
N ILE A 640 31.47 32.66 67.53
CA ILE A 640 32.06 32.01 68.70
C ILE A 640 32.11 30.49 68.54
N ALA A 641 33.33 29.93 68.55
CA ALA A 641 33.54 28.50 68.58
C ALA A 641 33.41 27.95 70.02
N ALA A 642 32.93 26.72 70.16
CA ALA A 642 32.83 26.07 71.47
C ALA A 642 34.21 26.02 72.18
N GLY A 643 34.25 26.45 73.45
CA GLY A 643 35.49 26.51 74.25
C GLY A 643 36.23 27.86 74.23
N TYR A 644 35.68 28.87 73.54
CA TYR A 644 36.21 30.23 73.51
C TYR A 644 35.24 31.23 74.15
N LEU A 645 35.76 32.35 74.67
CA LEU A 645 34.99 33.44 75.28
C LEU A 645 35.35 34.81 74.66
N VAL A 646 34.38 35.73 74.67
CA VAL A 646 34.47 37.08 74.04
C VAL A 646 35.12 38.12 74.95
N LEU A 647 35.02 37.94 76.27
CA LEU A 647 35.29 38.98 77.27
C LEU A 647 36.20 38.47 78.39
N VAL A 648 37.26 37.75 78.04
CA VAL A 648 38.33 37.46 79.00
C VAL A 648 39.41 38.51 78.92
N SER A 649 39.99 38.85 80.07
CA SER A 649 41.01 39.88 80.11
C SER A 649 42.34 39.27 79.69
N ALA A 650 42.93 39.77 78.61
CA ALA A 650 44.23 39.31 78.09
C ALA A 650 45.42 39.68 79.02
N SER A 651 45.17 39.95 80.29
CA SER A 651 46.17 40.36 81.26
C SER A 651 46.61 39.13 82.05
N ILE A 652 47.61 38.41 81.51
CA ILE A 652 48.54 37.49 82.16
C ILE A 652 47.91 36.71 83.32
N ASP A 653 47.09 35.71 82.98
CA ASP A 653 47.05 34.51 83.79
C ASP A 653 48.47 33.91 83.82
N CYS A 654 48.95 33.42 84.95
CA CYS A 654 50.23 32.74 85.04
C CYS A 654 50.08 31.21 85.03
N ASN A 655 48.85 30.70 85.16
CA ASN A 655 48.52 29.29 85.04
C ASN A 655 47.04 29.05 84.67
N ASP A 656 46.76 29.04 83.36
CA ASP A 656 45.46 28.76 82.69
C ASP A 656 45.00 27.30 82.80
N SER A 657 45.33 26.63 83.89
CA SER A 657 44.78 25.33 84.25
C SER A 657 44.34 25.26 85.70
N VAL A 658 44.51 26.35 86.45
CA VAL A 658 44.24 26.48 87.88
C VAL A 658 43.56 27.82 88.14
N ALA A 659 42.23 27.81 88.20
CA ALA A 659 41.37 28.99 88.43
C ALA A 659 41.64 29.81 89.71
N ALA A 660 42.54 29.34 90.58
CA ALA A 660 42.96 30.03 91.80
C ALA A 660 44.23 30.88 91.59
N ILE A 661 44.89 30.75 90.44
CA ILE A 661 46.13 31.44 90.09
C ILE A 661 45.79 32.37 88.93
N ASN A 662 45.49 33.63 89.23
CA ASN A 662 45.19 34.68 88.26
C ASN A 662 45.38 36.05 88.91
N PRO A 663 45.51 37.15 88.14
CA PRO A 663 45.72 38.49 88.69
C PRO A 663 44.66 39.02 89.65
N GLY A 664 43.46 38.42 89.66
CA GLY A 664 42.40 38.73 90.60
C GLY A 664 42.46 37.92 91.90
N ALA A 665 43.33 36.91 91.98
CA ALA A 665 43.49 36.06 93.14
C ALA A 665 44.17 36.82 94.30
N THR A 666 43.97 36.30 95.51
CA THR A 666 44.63 36.81 96.71
C THR A 666 45.80 35.91 97.04
N GLU A 667 46.96 36.53 97.25
CA GLU A 667 48.18 35.84 97.65
C GLU A 667 48.01 35.08 98.97
N ILE A 668 48.42 33.81 98.98
CA ILE A 668 48.40 32.94 100.15
C ILE A 668 49.79 32.41 100.44
N CYS A 669 50.10 32.15 101.72
CA CYS A 669 51.32 31.42 102.04
C CYS A 669 51.10 29.94 101.74
N ASP A 670 51.86 29.39 100.79
CA ASP A 670 51.80 27.97 100.47
C ASP A 670 53.19 27.33 100.39
N ALA A 671 53.26 26.00 100.38
CA ALA A 671 54.54 25.30 100.31
C ALA A 671 55.11 25.23 98.88
N ALA A 672 54.32 25.61 97.87
CA ALA A 672 54.70 25.61 96.47
C ALA A 672 55.39 26.93 96.08
N ASN A 673 55.28 27.98 96.90
CA ASN A 673 55.76 29.32 96.62
C ASN A 673 55.23 29.79 95.25
N ALA A 674 53.94 29.53 95.03
CA ALA A 674 53.21 29.99 93.87
C ALA A 674 52.90 31.48 94.01
N ASP A 675 52.84 32.17 92.87
CA ASP A 675 52.43 33.58 92.78
C ASP A 675 50.97 33.55 92.33
N GLU A 676 50.04 33.51 93.28
CA GLU A 676 48.62 33.33 92.94
C GLU A 676 48.10 34.53 92.17
N ASN A 677 48.58 35.73 92.50
CA ASN A 677 48.08 36.97 91.92
C ASN A 677 48.90 37.45 90.70
N CYS A 678 49.78 36.60 90.19
CA CYS A 678 50.58 36.79 88.97
C CYS A 678 51.33 38.14 88.92
N ASN A 679 51.81 38.66 90.06
CA ASN A 679 52.52 39.93 90.14
C ASN A 679 54.06 39.79 90.09
N ASN A 680 54.53 38.56 89.91
CA ASN A 680 55.91 38.07 89.97
C ASN A 680 56.58 38.10 91.35
N LEU A 681 55.78 38.11 92.43
CA LEU A 681 56.23 37.95 93.81
C LEU A 681 55.43 36.81 94.43
N ALA A 682 56.08 35.99 95.23
CA ALA A 682 55.43 34.88 95.92
C ALA A 682 55.80 34.89 97.42
N ASP A 683 54.87 34.47 98.27
CA ASP A 683 55.06 34.24 99.70
C ASP A 683 55.80 35.40 100.43
N ASN A 684 56.99 35.13 100.97
CA ASN A 684 57.79 36.06 101.75
C ASN A 684 58.27 37.27 100.91
N ALA A 685 58.31 37.13 99.58
CA ALA A 685 58.65 38.22 98.67
C ALA A 685 57.45 39.13 98.37
N ASP A 686 56.21 38.65 98.59
CA ASP A 686 54.99 39.43 98.40
C ASP A 686 54.44 39.93 99.75
N ILE A 687 54.48 41.26 99.94
CA ILE A 687 53.90 41.89 101.13
C ILE A 687 52.36 41.76 101.17
N GLY A 688 51.73 41.42 100.05
CA GLY A 688 50.31 41.16 99.89
C GLY A 688 49.84 39.83 100.49
N ALA A 689 50.74 38.91 100.83
CA ALA A 689 50.40 37.63 101.47
C ALA A 689 49.66 37.87 102.80
N THR A 690 48.44 37.33 102.91
CA THR A 690 47.55 37.64 104.04
C THR A 690 48.15 37.17 105.38
N ASP A 691 48.03 37.98 106.44
CA ASP A 691 48.56 37.63 107.77
C ASP A 691 47.94 36.35 108.37
N ALA A 692 46.82 35.88 107.83
CA ALA A 692 46.20 34.62 108.23
C ALA A 692 47.01 33.39 107.83
N SER A 693 47.76 33.45 106.73
CA SER A 693 48.54 32.33 106.20
C SER A 693 50.00 32.29 106.69
N LYS A 694 50.48 33.33 107.38
CA LYS A 694 51.85 33.36 107.96
C LYS A 694 51.97 32.54 109.25
N SER A 695 53.14 31.99 109.53
CA SER A 695 53.48 31.29 110.78
C SER A 695 54.37 32.15 111.68
N ASP A 696 54.27 31.95 113.00
CA ASP A 696 55.09 32.68 113.98
C ASP A 696 56.49 32.06 114.10
N PHE A 697 57.53 32.83 113.84
CA PHE A 697 58.93 32.42 114.01
C PHE A 697 59.63 33.26 115.09
N PHE A 698 60.51 32.61 115.87
CA PHE A 698 61.24 33.23 116.97
C PHE A 698 62.75 33.15 116.69
N ALA A 699 63.46 34.27 116.78
CA ALA A 699 64.90 34.33 116.52
C ALA A 699 65.70 33.70 117.69
N ASP A 700 66.52 32.70 117.39
CA ASP A 700 67.34 31.95 118.34
C ASP A 700 68.83 32.24 118.10
N SER A 701 69.32 33.32 118.73
CA SER A 701 70.63 33.89 118.41
C SER A 701 71.84 33.07 118.90
N ASP A 702 71.68 32.22 119.92
CA ASP A 702 72.74 31.32 120.39
C ASP A 702 72.46 29.85 120.10
N ALA A 703 71.40 29.56 119.33
CA ALA A 703 71.04 28.24 118.81
C ALA A 703 70.77 27.20 119.92
N ASP A 704 70.24 27.64 121.06
CA ASP A 704 69.94 26.78 122.19
C ASP A 704 68.44 26.38 122.29
N THR A 705 67.63 26.84 121.34
CA THR A 705 66.18 26.67 121.19
C THR A 705 65.30 27.51 122.12
N TYR A 706 65.88 28.39 122.93
CA TYR A 706 65.14 29.30 123.80
C TYR A 706 65.48 30.76 123.49
N THR A 707 64.46 31.60 123.37
CA THR A 707 64.67 33.03 123.13
C THR A 707 63.71 33.88 123.94
N VAL A 708 64.15 35.10 124.27
CA VAL A 708 63.30 36.17 124.83
C VAL A 708 62.80 37.12 123.74
N ALA A 709 63.14 36.88 122.47
CA ALA A 709 62.64 37.64 121.34
C ALA A 709 61.14 37.41 121.12
N THR A 710 60.44 38.43 120.65
CA THR A 710 59.04 38.33 120.22
C THR A 710 58.93 37.67 118.84
N ALA A 711 57.85 36.92 118.59
CA ALA A 711 57.60 36.30 117.30
C ALA A 711 57.52 37.33 116.16
N THR A 712 58.10 36.98 115.01
CA THR A 712 57.86 37.65 113.71
C THR A 712 57.17 36.67 112.79
N ARG A 713 56.16 37.12 112.03
CA ARG A 713 55.35 36.25 111.18
C ARG A 713 55.90 36.24 109.75
N TYR A 714 56.21 35.05 109.24
CA TYR A 714 56.64 34.82 107.86
C TYR A 714 55.83 33.68 107.25
N CYS A 715 55.75 33.61 105.92
CA CYS A 715 55.20 32.41 105.25
C CYS A 715 56.14 31.22 105.52
N ASP A 716 57.44 31.40 105.29
CA ASP A 716 58.48 30.39 105.53
C ASP A 716 59.59 30.83 106.49
N ILE A 717 60.30 29.86 107.07
CA ILE A 717 61.43 30.10 107.97
C ILE A 717 62.53 30.90 107.27
N VAL A 718 62.93 32.03 107.86
CA VAL A 718 64.00 32.90 107.35
C VAL A 718 65.26 32.63 108.17
N THR A 719 66.42 32.48 107.53
CA THR A 719 67.68 32.16 108.23
C THR A 719 68.15 33.31 109.11
N GLY A 720 68.23 33.10 110.44
CA GLY A 720 68.72 34.09 111.41
C GLY A 720 68.26 33.82 112.83
#